data_AF-A0A923SXT9-F1
#
_entry.id   AF-A0A923SXT9-F1
#
_cell.length_a   1.000
_cell.length_b   1.000
_cell.length_c   1.000
_cell.angle_alpha   90.00
_cell.angle_beta   90.00
_cell.angle_gamma   90.00
#
_symmetry.space_group_name_H-M   'P 1'
#
loop_
_entity.id
_entity.type
_entity.pdbx_description
1 polymer ?
#
loop_
_entity_poly.entity_id
_entity_poly.type
_entity_poly.pdbx_seq_one_letter_code
_entity_poly.pdbx_strand_id
1 'polypeptide(L)'
;MKTHVLAAALAAVLLTSVASAADTRRSDEARAPAVAQQQLWAAWGGTLEVRWNRDLAKDLGLTISAPGDALPGLSQRGRDRFAVRKNGGIEFHVVGGYFRGFDGGKLQASGGYTMRLPNGEVIDYTDFRLVPNGKDPLVLDFVGRDDQAWFYVDRMMYELLDHDSVLSVGTMDMRIAPALAKRIGHPEAADWPIADLAMTTDVQTQGSGAMPLAASPHWHGTPAPNGGTWQADLFMKVFSMSYTRCQDCSGNGGNGKVVFTPSSTLRNNVNAGTLETTIPGQGDLGTSTAQWAASVPWYAKFSGAHPPHGNDQHPFLIWNMYRINADGSIEQIGRSGVKHAWLTTNGGCMDAGDHDSHILGRGCSDTYSTGNNDTNSDLGPRSEIVPAAGIWGRCGSIYDPGCVGSLTASPNGNWDQRLIVRERQISATRNPGASYLFESWYIARDDINPYNSMATVIGTPSWTGSTWAPGSSGGYKLGPAIDRWVDPANPPANARNTELATSEGRVKVAVKVTDLGNSRWRYDYAVMNVDFARAVTSGSNPNIRVESNKGFDAFRVPVPAGARANVFPGRVGELDPGYFWRAGVADGVASWTTSTSAIGVGSGSSDPAAVPRTLDWGTMYSFSMIANRAPVEGSATLHVATAGSPAAYDVTTLVPGSSTLRLRK
;
A
#
# COMPACT_ATOMS: atom_id res chain seq x y z
N MET A 1 -51.60 21.88 42.36
CA MET A 1 -53.02 22.02 41.95
C MET A 1 -53.40 20.83 41.10
N LYS A 2 -54.48 20.11 41.47
CA LYS A 2 -55.39 19.29 40.65
C LYS A 2 -54.79 18.30 39.60
N THR A 3 -54.77 16.97 39.80
CA THR A 3 -55.90 15.97 39.73
C THR A 3 -56.48 15.82 38.30
N HIS A 4 -56.93 14.68 37.74
CA HIS A 4 -57.17 13.26 38.12
C HIS A 4 -57.61 12.48 36.82
N VAL A 5 -57.82 11.15 36.68
CA VAL A 5 -57.72 9.92 37.52
C VAL A 5 -57.48 8.67 36.61
N LEU A 6 -57.40 7.45 37.18
CA LEU A 6 -57.39 6.13 36.51
C LEU A 6 -58.70 5.77 35.76
N ALA A 7 -58.68 4.75 34.88
CA ALA A 7 -59.42 3.48 35.10
C ALA A 7 -59.18 2.45 33.97
N ALA A 8 -59.04 1.18 34.36
CA ALA A 8 -59.10 0.02 33.47
C ALA A 8 -60.38 -0.79 33.76
N ALA A 9 -60.84 -1.59 32.80
CA ALA A 9 -61.87 -2.61 33.00
C ALA A 9 -61.63 -3.83 32.08
N LEU A 10 -62.14 -4.99 32.48
CA LEU A 10 -61.72 -6.33 32.03
C LEU A 10 -62.91 -7.16 31.51
N ALA A 11 -62.61 -8.21 30.73
CA ALA A 11 -63.48 -9.36 30.38
C ALA A 11 -64.71 -9.07 29.46
N ALA A 12 -65.23 -9.98 28.63
CA ALA A 12 -65.28 -11.44 28.73
C ALA A 12 -65.48 -12.13 27.36
N VAL A 13 -65.31 -13.46 27.32
CA VAL A 13 -65.49 -14.35 26.15
C VAL A 13 -66.96 -14.76 25.97
N LEU A 14 -67.42 -14.93 24.73
CA LEU A 14 -68.54 -15.82 24.40
C LEU A 14 -68.39 -16.40 22.98
N LEU A 15 -68.50 -17.72 22.88
CA LEU A 15 -68.51 -18.50 21.63
C LEU A 15 -69.94 -18.82 21.21
N THR A 16 -70.30 -18.61 19.95
CA THR A 16 -71.45 -19.28 19.31
C THR A 16 -71.15 -19.59 17.84
N SER A 17 -71.22 -20.86 17.48
CA SER A 17 -71.12 -21.35 16.10
C SER A 17 -72.51 -21.53 15.47
N VAL A 18 -72.73 -21.00 14.27
CA VAL A 18 -73.82 -21.45 13.37
C VAL A 18 -73.28 -21.50 11.94
N ALA A 19 -73.61 -22.54 11.19
CA ALA A 19 -73.17 -22.76 9.81
C ALA A 19 -74.33 -22.63 8.80
N SER A 20 -73.97 -22.59 7.50
CA SER A 20 -74.80 -22.41 6.28
C SER A 20 -74.86 -20.96 5.77
N ALA A 21 -74.83 -20.68 4.46
CA ALA A 21 -74.55 -21.51 3.28
C ALA A 21 -73.70 -20.72 2.26
N ALA A 22 -73.20 -21.39 1.22
CA ALA A 22 -72.26 -20.80 0.26
C ALA A 22 -72.88 -19.68 -0.60
N ASP A 23 -72.09 -18.63 -0.86
CA ASP A 23 -72.08 -17.93 -2.14
C ASP A 23 -70.63 -17.74 -2.60
N THR A 24 -70.38 -17.98 -3.89
CA THR A 24 -69.04 -18.09 -4.48
C THR A 24 -68.54 -16.75 -4.99
N ARG A 25 -67.64 -16.09 -4.24
CA ARG A 25 -66.72 -15.10 -4.82
C ARG A 25 -65.29 -15.35 -4.38
N ARG A 26 -64.49 -15.72 -5.37
CA ARG A 26 -63.04 -15.90 -5.30
C ARG A 26 -62.39 -14.52 -5.13
N SER A 27 -62.11 -14.12 -3.90
CA SER A 27 -61.17 -13.04 -3.62
C SER A 27 -59.78 -13.65 -3.50
N ASP A 28 -58.99 -13.55 -4.57
CA ASP A 28 -57.57 -13.85 -4.51
C ASP A 28 -56.90 -12.80 -3.60
N GLU A 29 -56.77 -13.11 -2.31
CA GLU A 29 -55.87 -12.35 -1.43
C GLU A 29 -54.47 -12.51 -1.99
N ALA A 30 -53.95 -11.42 -2.56
CA ALA A 30 -52.58 -11.32 -3.02
C ALA A 30 -51.66 -11.49 -1.80
N ARG A 31 -51.28 -12.75 -1.54
CA ARG A 31 -50.23 -13.14 -0.63
C ARG A 31 -49.03 -12.25 -0.96
N ALA A 32 -48.65 -11.38 -0.03
CA ALA A 32 -47.49 -10.53 -0.19
C ALA A 32 -46.33 -11.41 -0.68
N PRO A 33 -45.58 -10.99 -1.72
CA PRO A 33 -44.51 -11.82 -2.26
C PRO A 33 -43.60 -12.16 -1.08
N ALA A 34 -43.42 -13.46 -0.83
CA ALA A 34 -42.44 -13.89 0.14
C ALA A 34 -41.14 -13.21 -0.24
N VAL A 35 -40.53 -12.49 0.70
CA VAL A 35 -39.14 -12.06 0.55
C VAL A 35 -38.39 -13.33 0.22
N ALA A 36 -37.90 -13.44 -1.01
CA ALA A 36 -37.21 -14.64 -1.45
C ALA A 36 -36.06 -14.83 -0.47
N GLN A 37 -36.08 -15.93 0.30
CA GLN A 37 -34.92 -16.32 1.07
C GLN A 37 -33.79 -16.42 0.06
N GLN A 38 -32.83 -15.49 0.13
CA GLN A 38 -31.59 -15.63 -0.62
C GLN A 38 -31.05 -17.00 -0.23
N GLN A 39 -30.96 -17.90 -1.20
CA GLN A 39 -30.37 -19.20 -0.95
C GLN A 39 -28.91 -18.91 -0.58
N LEU A 40 -28.55 -19.27 0.65
CA LEU A 40 -27.20 -19.10 1.17
C LEU A 40 -26.28 -20.08 0.45
N TRP A 41 -25.08 -19.61 0.16
CA TRP A 41 -24.01 -20.45 -0.33
C TRP A 41 -23.39 -21.17 0.87
N ALA A 42 -22.94 -22.41 0.68
CA ALA A 42 -22.23 -23.14 1.71
C ALA A 42 -20.99 -23.84 1.14
N ALA A 43 -19.88 -23.75 1.87
CA ALA A 43 -18.61 -24.36 1.49
C ALA A 43 -17.93 -25.09 2.65
N TRP A 44 -17.28 -26.21 2.34
CA TRP A 44 -16.43 -26.97 3.26
C TRP A 44 -15.43 -27.83 2.49
N GLY A 45 -14.42 -28.35 3.18
CA GLY A 45 -13.29 -29.01 2.51
C GLY A 45 -12.25 -28.01 1.99
N GLY A 46 -11.35 -28.48 1.13
CA GLY A 46 -10.16 -27.73 0.73
C GLY A 46 -9.11 -27.55 1.85
N THR A 47 -8.43 -26.40 1.87
CA THR A 47 -7.23 -26.12 2.68
C THR A 47 -7.33 -24.77 3.39
N LEU A 48 -6.88 -24.73 4.65
CA LEU A 48 -6.57 -23.51 5.39
C LEU A 48 -5.04 -23.34 5.47
N GLU A 49 -4.55 -22.13 5.23
CA GLU A 49 -3.13 -21.81 5.27
C GLU A 49 -2.84 -20.71 6.31
N VAL A 50 -1.73 -20.81 7.04
CA VAL A 50 -1.31 -19.82 8.06
C VAL A 50 0.19 -19.53 7.98
N ARG A 51 0.59 -18.25 7.93
CA ARG A 51 1.98 -17.81 8.14
C ARG A 51 2.03 -16.80 9.29
N TRP A 52 2.50 -17.29 10.44
CA TRP A 52 2.75 -16.46 11.62
C TRP A 52 3.95 -15.51 11.42
N ASN A 53 3.79 -14.26 11.85
CA ASN A 53 4.89 -13.32 11.99
C ASN A 53 5.65 -13.61 13.30
N ARG A 54 6.51 -14.65 13.26
CA ARG A 54 7.23 -15.18 14.43
C ARG A 54 8.18 -14.15 15.06
N ASP A 55 8.67 -13.19 14.29
CA ASP A 55 9.49 -12.07 14.80
C ASP A 55 8.65 -11.16 15.71
N LEU A 56 7.50 -10.66 15.23
CA LEU A 56 6.57 -9.86 16.04
C LEU A 56 6.03 -10.64 17.24
N ALA A 57 5.73 -11.93 17.07
CA ALA A 57 5.30 -12.77 18.18
C ALA A 57 6.36 -12.78 19.30
N LYS A 58 7.62 -13.01 18.96
CA LYS A 58 8.75 -12.97 19.90
C LYS A 58 8.91 -11.59 20.56
N ASP A 59 8.77 -10.51 19.80
CA ASP A 59 8.86 -9.13 20.30
C ASP A 59 7.77 -8.81 21.34
N LEU A 60 6.60 -9.48 21.24
CA LEU A 60 5.49 -9.43 22.20
C LEU A 60 5.56 -10.53 23.28
N GLY A 61 6.67 -11.25 23.38
CA GLY A 61 6.89 -12.34 24.34
C GLY A 61 6.09 -13.63 24.08
N LEU A 62 5.46 -13.75 22.91
CA LEU A 62 4.73 -14.96 22.48
C LEU A 62 5.69 -15.99 21.88
N THR A 63 5.49 -17.27 22.22
CA THR A 63 6.17 -18.39 21.56
C THR A 63 5.16 -19.30 20.87
N ILE A 64 5.24 -19.39 19.55
CA ILE A 64 4.35 -20.22 18.72
C ILE A 64 5.07 -21.52 18.39
N SER A 65 4.42 -22.67 18.56
CA SER A 65 5.01 -23.98 18.23
C SER A 65 5.32 -24.15 16.74
N ALA A 66 6.01 -25.24 16.39
CA ALA A 66 5.89 -25.80 15.05
C ALA A 66 4.41 -26.22 14.79
N PRO A 67 3.94 -26.25 13.53
CA PRO A 67 2.62 -26.77 13.22
C PRO A 67 2.52 -28.27 13.57
N GLY A 68 1.41 -28.66 14.22
CA GLY A 68 1.01 -30.06 14.39
C GLY A 68 0.07 -30.48 13.27
N ASP A 69 0.28 -31.68 12.73
CA ASP A 69 -0.55 -32.31 11.68
C ASP A 69 -0.79 -31.48 10.40
N ALA A 70 0.13 -30.56 10.08
CA ALA A 70 0.11 -29.85 8.80
C ALA A 70 0.38 -30.78 7.61
N LEU A 71 -0.21 -30.42 6.47
CA LEU A 71 0.05 -31.04 5.18
C LEU A 71 1.52 -30.84 4.76
N PRO A 72 2.13 -31.79 4.04
CA PRO A 72 3.55 -31.71 3.70
C PRO A 72 3.91 -30.46 2.89
N GLY A 73 4.90 -29.70 3.37
CA GLY A 73 5.45 -28.53 2.67
C GLY A 73 4.59 -27.27 2.73
N LEU A 74 5.26 -26.12 2.62
CA LEU A 74 4.65 -24.80 2.65
C LEU A 74 3.92 -24.47 1.34
N SER A 75 3.00 -23.51 1.39
CA SER A 75 2.44 -22.87 0.18
C SER A 75 3.43 -21.91 -0.48
N GLN A 76 3.12 -21.43 -1.69
CA GLN A 76 3.96 -20.48 -2.43
C GLN A 76 4.27 -19.20 -1.64
N ARG A 77 3.38 -18.77 -0.74
CA ARG A 77 3.56 -17.61 0.14
C ARG A 77 4.24 -17.94 1.48
N GLY A 78 4.77 -19.16 1.63
CA GLY A 78 5.47 -19.62 2.83
C GLY A 78 4.55 -19.89 4.03
N ARG A 79 3.32 -20.33 3.78
CA ARG A 79 2.33 -20.67 4.83
C ARG A 79 2.35 -22.17 5.13
N ASP A 80 2.19 -22.51 6.41
CA ASP A 80 1.85 -23.88 6.83
C ASP A 80 0.42 -24.18 6.35
N ARG A 81 0.14 -25.44 5.97
CA ARG A 81 -1.12 -25.83 5.30
C ARG A 81 -1.85 -26.90 6.11
N PHE A 82 -3.18 -26.80 6.22
CA PHE A 82 -4.02 -27.70 7.01
C PHE A 82 -5.26 -28.12 6.21
N ALA A 83 -5.59 -29.41 6.24
CA ALA A 83 -6.81 -29.91 5.59
C ALA A 83 -8.06 -29.44 6.35
N VAL A 84 -9.03 -28.88 5.63
CA VAL A 84 -10.32 -28.49 6.22
C VAL A 84 -11.22 -29.72 6.36
N ARG A 85 -11.86 -29.86 7.52
CA ARG A 85 -12.80 -30.95 7.79
C ARG A 85 -14.05 -30.81 6.92
N LYS A 86 -14.60 -31.95 6.46
CA LYS A 86 -15.79 -31.99 5.58
C LYS A 86 -17.13 -32.03 6.34
N ASN A 87 -17.12 -31.75 7.65
CA ASN A 87 -18.29 -31.86 8.53
C ASN A 87 -18.55 -30.51 9.21
N GLY A 88 -19.61 -29.82 8.78
CA GLY A 88 -19.85 -28.41 9.09
C GLY A 88 -19.10 -27.52 8.10
N GLY A 89 -19.84 -26.65 7.42
CA GLY A 89 -19.27 -25.68 6.50
C GLY A 89 -19.48 -24.25 6.96
N ILE A 90 -18.93 -23.32 6.20
CA ILE A 90 -19.19 -21.89 6.36
C ILE A 90 -20.26 -21.45 5.34
N GLU A 91 -21.17 -20.61 5.80
CA GLU A 91 -22.29 -20.08 5.03
C GLU A 91 -21.97 -18.64 4.62
N PHE A 92 -22.27 -18.28 3.37
CA PHE A 92 -21.99 -16.97 2.81
C PHE A 92 -23.01 -16.53 1.76
N HIS A 93 -22.95 -15.25 1.38
CA HIS A 93 -23.80 -14.68 0.35
C HIS A 93 -23.01 -13.95 -0.74
N VAL A 94 -23.60 -13.96 -1.94
CA VAL A 94 -23.07 -13.35 -3.16
C VAL A 94 -24.06 -12.28 -3.62
N VAL A 95 -23.59 -11.07 -3.93
CA VAL A 95 -24.41 -9.95 -4.43
C VAL A 95 -23.70 -9.21 -5.55
N GLY A 96 -24.27 -9.31 -6.74
CA GLY A 96 -23.71 -8.74 -7.96
C GLY A 96 -22.44 -9.46 -8.39
N GLY A 97 -22.48 -10.81 -8.42
CA GLY A 97 -21.32 -11.67 -8.68
C GLY A 97 -20.33 -11.82 -7.53
N TYR A 98 -20.19 -10.79 -6.69
CA TYR A 98 -19.21 -10.77 -5.60
C TYR A 98 -19.68 -11.44 -4.32
N PHE A 99 -18.81 -12.26 -3.71
CA PHE A 99 -18.88 -12.56 -2.28
C PHE A 99 -18.96 -11.25 -1.48
N ARG A 100 -19.88 -11.17 -0.52
CA ARG A 100 -20.11 -9.98 0.34
C ARG A 100 -19.93 -10.23 1.83
N GLY A 101 -19.84 -11.49 2.24
CA GLY A 101 -19.55 -11.87 3.61
C GLY A 101 -20.18 -13.19 4.01
N PHE A 102 -19.91 -13.59 5.25
CA PHE A 102 -20.39 -14.81 5.85
C PHE A 102 -21.65 -14.58 6.69
N ASP A 103 -22.54 -15.56 6.66
CA ASP A 103 -23.84 -15.52 7.36
C ASP A 103 -23.90 -16.50 8.55
N GLY A 104 -23.06 -17.54 8.54
CA GLY A 104 -23.12 -18.60 9.53
C GLY A 104 -22.09 -19.72 9.35
N GLY A 105 -22.23 -20.76 10.16
CA GLY A 105 -21.37 -21.94 10.10
C GLY A 105 -19.96 -21.73 10.66
N LYS A 106 -19.01 -22.55 10.21
CA LYS A 106 -17.57 -22.48 10.55
C LYS A 106 -16.73 -23.35 9.60
N LEU A 107 -15.47 -22.98 9.41
CA LEU A 107 -14.45 -23.91 8.90
C LEU A 107 -13.60 -24.43 10.05
N GLN A 108 -13.21 -25.70 10.03
CA GLN A 108 -12.32 -26.31 11.02
C GLN A 108 -11.12 -26.96 10.35
N ALA A 109 -9.91 -26.60 10.80
CA ALA A 109 -8.68 -27.23 10.38
C ALA A 109 -8.51 -28.62 11.01
N SER A 110 -7.65 -29.43 10.39
CA SER A 110 -7.11 -30.66 10.97
C SER A 110 -5.65 -30.40 11.30
N GLY A 111 -5.30 -30.39 12.59
CA GLY A 111 -4.00 -29.89 13.07
C GLY A 111 -4.04 -28.42 13.51
N GLY A 112 -2.88 -27.83 13.80
CA GLY A 112 -2.78 -26.45 14.26
C GLY A 112 -1.52 -26.14 15.07
N TYR A 113 -1.66 -25.36 16.15
CA TYR A 113 -0.54 -24.83 16.93
C TYR A 113 -0.81 -24.83 18.44
N THR A 114 0.24 -24.66 19.24
CA THR A 114 0.13 -24.14 20.60
C THR A 114 0.86 -22.80 20.69
N MET A 115 0.32 -21.88 21.49
CA MET A 115 0.91 -20.56 21.73
C MET A 115 1.17 -20.38 23.22
N ARG A 116 2.43 -20.18 23.61
CA ARG A 116 2.81 -19.84 24.98
C ARG A 116 2.86 -18.33 25.15
N LEU A 117 2.20 -17.85 26.19
CA LEU A 117 2.13 -16.44 26.58
C LEU A 117 3.32 -16.06 27.52
N PRO A 118 3.60 -14.76 27.73
CA PRO A 118 4.71 -14.32 28.59
C PRO A 118 4.62 -14.79 30.05
N ASN A 119 3.40 -15.06 30.55
CA ASN A 119 3.15 -15.59 31.90
C ASN A 119 3.33 -17.13 32.01
N GLY A 120 3.71 -17.82 30.92
CA GLY A 120 3.88 -19.27 30.86
C GLY A 120 2.62 -20.08 30.52
N GLU A 121 1.44 -19.43 30.45
CA GLU A 121 0.19 -20.04 29.98
C GLU A 121 0.30 -20.52 28.53
N VAL A 122 -0.46 -21.55 28.17
CA VAL A 122 -0.52 -22.08 26.80
C VAL A 122 -1.97 -22.06 26.30
N ILE A 123 -2.19 -21.41 25.15
CA ILE A 123 -3.44 -21.49 24.38
C ILE A 123 -3.29 -22.59 23.33
N ASP A 124 -4.27 -23.50 23.26
CA ASP A 124 -4.29 -24.62 22.31
C ASP A 124 -5.15 -24.26 21.07
N TYR A 125 -4.49 -24.18 19.91
CA TYR A 125 -5.08 -23.98 18.59
C TYR A 125 -5.02 -25.26 17.74
N THR A 126 -4.88 -26.44 18.36
CA THR A 126 -5.07 -27.71 17.66
C THR A 126 -6.53 -27.85 17.24
N ASP A 127 -6.75 -28.12 15.95
CA ASP A 127 -8.06 -28.14 15.29
C ASP A 127 -8.80 -26.79 15.35
N PHE A 128 -8.05 -25.69 15.17
CA PHE A 128 -8.57 -24.32 15.16
C PHE A 128 -9.72 -24.13 14.18
N ARG A 129 -10.55 -23.12 14.47
CA ARG A 129 -11.75 -22.80 13.70
C ARG A 129 -11.72 -21.35 13.22
N LEU A 130 -12.24 -21.12 12.01
CA LEU A 130 -12.70 -19.82 11.57
C LEU A 130 -14.23 -19.78 11.69
N VAL A 131 -14.75 -18.78 12.38
CA VAL A 131 -16.19 -18.62 12.69
C VAL A 131 -16.63 -17.19 12.33
N PRO A 132 -17.76 -16.98 11.64
CA PRO A 132 -18.26 -15.64 11.34
C PRO A 132 -18.41 -14.78 12.59
N ASN A 133 -17.84 -13.57 12.56
CA ASN A 133 -17.97 -12.62 13.64
C ASN A 133 -19.37 -11.98 13.60
N GLY A 134 -20.12 -12.06 14.71
CA GLY A 134 -21.49 -11.55 14.78
C GLY A 134 -21.67 -10.03 14.67
N LYS A 135 -20.64 -9.26 14.29
CA LYS A 135 -20.67 -7.80 14.14
C LYS A 135 -20.33 -7.31 12.73
N ASP A 136 -19.55 -8.07 11.96
CA ASP A 136 -19.08 -7.71 10.62
C ASP A 136 -19.00 -8.98 9.76
N PRO A 137 -19.77 -9.09 8.66
CA PRO A 137 -19.82 -10.29 7.84
C PRO A 137 -18.52 -10.53 7.05
N LEU A 138 -17.59 -9.58 6.99
CA LEU A 138 -16.26 -9.73 6.39
C LEU A 138 -15.16 -10.03 7.44
N VAL A 139 -15.55 -10.40 8.67
CA VAL A 139 -14.63 -10.76 9.76
C VAL A 139 -14.89 -12.18 10.25
N LEU A 140 -13.83 -12.94 10.47
CA LEU A 140 -13.87 -14.27 11.09
C LEU A 140 -13.11 -14.26 12.42
N ASP A 141 -13.69 -14.83 13.47
CA ASP A 141 -12.97 -15.11 14.70
C ASP A 141 -12.09 -16.36 14.52
N PHE A 142 -10.84 -16.30 14.99
CA PHE A 142 -9.90 -17.43 14.98
C PHE A 142 -9.88 -18.07 16.37
N VAL A 143 -10.50 -19.25 16.48
CA VAL A 143 -10.91 -19.83 17.76
C VAL A 143 -10.17 -21.14 18.03
N GLY A 144 -9.54 -21.23 19.22
CA GLY A 144 -8.83 -22.42 19.72
C GLY A 144 -9.75 -23.45 20.38
N ARG A 145 -9.21 -24.29 21.25
CA ARG A 145 -9.98 -25.28 22.04
C ARG A 145 -10.67 -24.72 23.28
N ASP A 146 -10.37 -23.49 23.66
CA ASP A 146 -10.97 -22.75 24.78
C ASP A 146 -12.23 -21.95 24.40
N ASP A 147 -12.66 -22.08 23.14
CA ASP A 147 -13.78 -21.33 22.54
C ASP A 147 -13.63 -19.79 22.63
N GLN A 148 -12.41 -19.27 22.79
CA GLN A 148 -12.14 -17.83 22.85
C GLN A 148 -11.58 -17.27 21.53
N ALA A 149 -12.11 -16.12 21.12
CA ALA A 149 -11.61 -15.32 19.99
C ALA A 149 -10.46 -14.39 20.44
N TRP A 150 -9.31 -14.97 20.76
CA TRP A 150 -8.09 -14.19 21.07
C TRP A 150 -7.48 -13.51 19.84
N PHE A 151 -7.85 -13.97 18.65
CA PHE A 151 -7.52 -13.37 17.37
C PHE A 151 -8.79 -13.30 16.50
N TYR A 152 -8.81 -12.33 15.60
CA TYR A 152 -9.82 -12.21 14.55
C TYR A 152 -9.13 -11.97 13.20
N VAL A 153 -9.87 -12.13 12.11
CA VAL A 153 -9.34 -12.15 10.74
C VAL A 153 -10.14 -11.21 9.85
N ASP A 154 -9.46 -10.28 9.16
CA ASP A 154 -10.05 -9.27 8.29
C ASP A 154 -9.25 -9.08 6.98
N ARG A 155 -9.62 -8.06 6.17
CA ARG A 155 -8.96 -7.69 4.89
C ARG A 155 -8.80 -8.86 3.90
N MET A 156 -9.84 -9.67 3.77
CA MET A 156 -9.87 -10.80 2.85
C MET A 156 -9.75 -10.35 1.40
N MET A 157 -8.86 -10.97 0.65
CA MET A 157 -8.80 -10.86 -0.82
C MET A 157 -9.30 -12.17 -1.44
N TYR A 158 -10.47 -12.10 -2.06
CA TYR A 158 -11.29 -13.26 -2.37
C TYR A 158 -11.76 -13.30 -3.82
N GLU A 159 -12.07 -14.50 -4.29
CA GLU A 159 -12.67 -14.77 -5.59
C GLU A 159 -13.45 -16.10 -5.57
N LEU A 160 -14.40 -16.23 -6.50
CA LEU A 160 -15.05 -17.49 -6.82
C LEU A 160 -14.35 -18.07 -8.05
N LEU A 161 -13.87 -19.31 -7.94
CA LEU A 161 -13.13 -20.01 -8.98
C LEU A 161 -13.95 -21.16 -9.58
N ASP A 162 -13.50 -21.66 -10.72
CA ASP A 162 -14.00 -22.87 -11.38
C ASP A 162 -15.53 -22.89 -11.55
N HIS A 163 -16.08 -21.81 -12.13
CA HIS A 163 -17.54 -21.60 -12.30
C HIS A 163 -18.29 -21.59 -10.95
N ASP A 164 -17.78 -20.80 -10.02
CA ASP A 164 -18.27 -20.63 -8.65
C ASP A 164 -18.33 -21.93 -7.82
N SER A 165 -17.49 -22.92 -8.15
CA SER A 165 -17.39 -24.20 -7.42
C SER A 165 -16.33 -24.20 -6.32
N VAL A 166 -15.49 -23.16 -6.24
CA VAL A 166 -14.49 -22.98 -5.16
C VAL A 166 -14.54 -21.53 -4.66
N LEU A 167 -14.62 -21.35 -3.34
CA LEU A 167 -14.37 -20.06 -2.70
C LEU A 167 -12.89 -19.98 -2.32
N SER A 168 -12.18 -19.06 -2.95
CA SER A 168 -10.77 -18.76 -2.71
C SER A 168 -10.64 -17.46 -1.93
N VAL A 169 -9.81 -17.47 -0.89
CA VAL A 169 -9.32 -16.25 -0.22
C VAL A 169 -7.80 -16.34 -0.19
N GLY A 170 -7.13 -15.70 -1.15
CA GLY A 170 -5.69 -15.84 -1.35
C GLY A 170 -4.82 -15.16 -0.27
N THR A 171 -5.41 -14.24 0.52
CA THR A 171 -4.82 -13.64 1.72
C THR A 171 -5.89 -12.99 2.61
N MET A 172 -5.65 -12.97 3.93
CA MET A 172 -6.40 -12.22 4.93
C MET A 172 -5.50 -11.97 6.17
N ASP A 173 -5.63 -10.82 6.82
CA ASP A 173 -4.83 -10.45 8.01
C ASP A 173 -5.46 -11.09 9.27
N MET A 174 -4.69 -11.83 10.05
CA MET A 174 -5.09 -12.18 11.42
C MET A 174 -4.50 -11.18 12.42
N ARG A 175 -5.35 -10.65 13.29
CA ARG A 175 -5.07 -9.55 14.23
C ARG A 175 -5.25 -9.97 15.68
N ILE A 176 -4.44 -9.38 16.55
CA ILE A 176 -4.50 -9.56 18.02
C ILE A 176 -5.79 -8.91 18.54
N ALA A 177 -6.69 -9.70 19.13
CA ALA A 177 -7.89 -9.12 19.74
C ALA A 177 -7.53 -8.30 21.00
N PRO A 178 -8.27 -7.22 21.33
CA PRO A 178 -8.00 -6.38 22.51
C PRO A 178 -7.92 -7.16 23.84
N ALA A 179 -8.64 -8.28 23.95
CA ALA A 179 -8.58 -9.16 25.11
C ALA A 179 -7.22 -9.86 25.26
N LEU A 180 -6.61 -10.32 24.16
CA LEU A 180 -5.28 -10.92 24.17
C LEU A 180 -4.21 -9.86 24.39
N ALA A 181 -4.29 -8.73 23.68
CA ALA A 181 -3.39 -7.58 23.83
C ALA A 181 -3.24 -7.17 25.31
N LYS A 182 -4.37 -7.02 26.01
CA LYS A 182 -4.40 -6.78 27.46
C LYS A 182 -3.81 -7.93 28.28
N ARG A 183 -4.11 -9.20 27.93
CA ARG A 183 -3.63 -10.40 28.65
C ARG A 183 -2.11 -10.54 28.62
N ILE A 184 -1.47 -10.16 27.51
CA ILE A 184 -0.02 -10.31 27.30
C ILE A 184 0.79 -9.08 27.76
N GLY A 185 0.14 -8.06 28.30
CA GLY A 185 0.78 -6.83 28.76
C GLY A 185 1.05 -5.78 27.67
N HIS A 186 0.53 -5.99 26.46
CA HIS A 186 0.71 -5.12 25.30
C HIS A 186 -0.64 -4.58 24.77
N PRO A 187 -1.39 -3.76 25.54
CA PRO A 187 -2.67 -3.21 25.09
C PRO A 187 -2.56 -2.35 23.81
N GLU A 188 -1.38 -1.79 23.54
CA GLU A 188 -1.05 -1.05 22.32
C GLU A 188 -0.99 -1.93 21.06
N ALA A 189 -0.79 -3.25 21.23
CA ALA A 189 -0.76 -4.22 20.15
C ALA A 189 -2.16 -4.75 19.75
N ALA A 190 -3.23 -4.21 20.34
CA ALA A 190 -4.59 -4.48 19.87
C ALA A 190 -4.74 -4.14 18.38
N ASP A 191 -5.42 -5.02 17.65
CA ASP A 191 -5.70 -4.93 16.23
C ASP A 191 -4.44 -4.96 15.32
N TRP A 192 -3.25 -5.26 15.87
CA TRP A 192 -2.02 -5.43 15.08
C TRP A 192 -2.03 -6.76 14.30
N PRO A 193 -1.69 -6.76 13.00
CA PRO A 193 -1.53 -7.98 12.21
C PRO A 193 -0.36 -8.85 12.70
N ILE A 194 -0.68 -10.07 13.14
CA ILE A 194 0.28 -11.04 13.70
C ILE A 194 0.51 -12.25 12.78
N ALA A 195 -0.36 -12.46 11.79
CA ALA A 195 -0.21 -13.50 10.77
C ALA A 195 -0.98 -13.15 9.50
N ASP A 196 -0.64 -13.84 8.42
CA ASP A 196 -1.35 -13.86 7.13
C ASP A 196 -1.92 -15.26 6.92
N LEU A 197 -3.20 -15.35 6.54
CA LEU A 197 -3.91 -16.60 6.28
C LEU A 197 -4.38 -16.67 4.82
N ALA A 198 -4.69 -17.87 4.35
CA ALA A 198 -5.50 -18.06 3.16
C ALA A 198 -6.44 -19.26 3.32
N MET A 199 -7.44 -19.35 2.46
CA MET A 199 -8.28 -20.54 2.35
C MET A 199 -8.64 -20.84 0.91
N THR A 200 -8.76 -22.11 0.59
CA THR A 200 -9.56 -22.61 -0.54
C THR A 200 -10.58 -23.58 0.04
N THR A 201 -11.85 -23.44 -0.31
CA THR A 201 -12.90 -24.34 0.17
C THR A 201 -13.87 -24.67 -0.96
N ASP A 202 -14.23 -25.93 -1.05
CA ASP A 202 -15.14 -26.44 -2.10
C ASP A 202 -16.55 -25.88 -1.83
N VAL A 203 -17.19 -25.28 -2.83
CA VAL A 203 -18.58 -24.82 -2.75
C VAL A 203 -19.48 -26.03 -2.98
N GLN A 204 -20.32 -26.32 -1.99
CA GLN A 204 -21.11 -27.55 -1.92
C GLN A 204 -22.61 -27.25 -2.04
N THR A 205 -22.99 -25.99 -1.86
CA THR A 205 -24.30 -25.45 -2.20
C THR A 205 -24.09 -24.07 -2.80
N GLN A 206 -24.44 -23.91 -4.08
CA GLN A 206 -24.50 -22.60 -4.72
C GLN A 206 -25.84 -21.94 -4.40
N GLY A 207 -25.79 -20.66 -4.07
CA GLY A 207 -26.96 -19.83 -3.79
C GLY A 207 -27.30 -18.91 -4.96
N SER A 208 -28.13 -17.90 -4.67
CA SER A 208 -28.41 -16.82 -5.62
C SER A 208 -27.29 -15.77 -5.67
N GLY A 209 -27.26 -14.97 -6.74
CA GLY A 209 -26.49 -13.70 -6.78
C GLY A 209 -25.19 -13.72 -7.58
N ALA A 210 -24.74 -14.90 -8.04
CA ALA A 210 -23.67 -15.02 -9.03
C ALA A 210 -24.02 -14.30 -10.35
N MET A 211 -23.01 -13.80 -11.04
CA MET A 211 -23.12 -13.10 -12.32
C MET A 211 -21.96 -13.49 -13.23
N PRO A 212 -22.13 -13.46 -14.57
CA PRO A 212 -21.01 -13.64 -15.51
C PRO A 212 -19.89 -12.63 -15.26
N LEU A 213 -18.66 -13.00 -15.59
CA LEU A 213 -17.51 -12.09 -15.52
C LEU A 213 -17.63 -10.92 -16.51
N ALA A 214 -16.88 -9.85 -16.26
CA ALA A 214 -16.83 -8.62 -17.06
C ALA A 214 -16.46 -8.90 -18.53
N ALA A 215 -17.46 -9.07 -19.40
CA ALA A 215 -17.26 -9.50 -20.77
C ALA A 215 -16.72 -8.41 -21.73
N SER A 216 -16.71 -7.14 -21.33
CA SER A 216 -16.29 -6.02 -22.18
C SER A 216 -15.79 -4.82 -21.34
N PRO A 217 -14.65 -4.96 -20.63
CA PRO A 217 -14.01 -3.87 -19.89
C PRO A 217 -13.63 -2.69 -20.81
N HIS A 218 -13.70 -1.47 -20.27
CA HIS A 218 -13.39 -0.24 -20.99
C HIS A 218 -11.93 0.15 -20.77
N TRP A 219 -11.04 -0.27 -21.67
CA TRP A 219 -9.60 -0.04 -21.52
C TRP A 219 -9.16 1.39 -21.81
N HIS A 220 -8.07 1.83 -21.17
CA HIS A 220 -7.44 3.13 -21.43
C HIS A 220 -7.20 3.32 -22.95
N GLY A 221 -7.49 4.51 -23.46
CA GLY A 221 -7.27 4.88 -24.85
C GLY A 221 -8.32 4.37 -25.84
N THR A 222 -9.27 3.53 -25.41
CA THR A 222 -10.40 3.12 -26.25
C THR A 222 -11.42 4.26 -26.41
N PRO A 223 -12.19 4.33 -27.52
CA PRO A 223 -13.15 5.42 -27.75
C PRO A 223 -14.24 5.49 -26.67
N ALA A 224 -14.49 6.70 -26.16
CA ALA A 224 -15.54 6.99 -25.20
C ALA A 224 -16.79 7.64 -25.87
N PRO A 225 -17.98 7.60 -25.24
CA PRO A 225 -19.22 8.10 -25.83
C PRO A 225 -19.24 9.58 -26.24
N ASN A 226 -18.35 10.40 -25.68
CA ASN A 226 -18.17 11.82 -26.03
C ASN A 226 -17.23 12.06 -27.23
N GLY A 227 -16.70 11.01 -27.87
CA GLY A 227 -15.69 11.11 -28.93
C GLY A 227 -14.25 11.29 -28.43
N GLY A 228 -14.05 11.35 -27.11
CA GLY A 228 -12.74 11.24 -26.47
C GLY A 228 -12.34 9.77 -26.24
N THR A 229 -11.54 9.53 -25.20
CA THR A 229 -11.13 8.17 -24.79
C THR A 229 -11.46 7.90 -23.33
N TRP A 230 -11.61 6.62 -23.00
CA TRP A 230 -11.54 6.13 -21.63
C TRP A 230 -10.12 6.31 -21.08
N GLN A 231 -9.97 6.68 -19.82
CA GLN A 231 -8.66 6.88 -19.19
C GLN A 231 -8.62 6.28 -17.79
N ALA A 232 -7.53 5.56 -17.48
CA ALA A 232 -7.28 5.02 -16.14
C ALA A 232 -6.77 6.15 -15.23
N ASP A 233 -7.34 6.25 -14.03
CA ASP A 233 -6.93 7.23 -13.02
C ASP A 233 -7.23 6.65 -11.62
N LEU A 234 -6.18 6.28 -10.89
CA LEU A 234 -6.30 5.61 -9.59
C LEU A 234 -6.13 6.58 -8.43
N PHE A 235 -6.86 6.32 -7.34
CA PHE A 235 -6.84 7.14 -6.14
C PHE A 235 -6.49 6.30 -4.92
N MET A 236 -5.48 6.72 -4.14
CA MET A 236 -5.20 6.16 -2.83
C MET A 236 -6.29 6.64 -1.85
N LYS A 237 -7.25 5.79 -1.51
CA LYS A 237 -8.41 6.15 -0.69
C LYS A 237 -8.04 6.35 0.78
N VAL A 238 -7.21 5.48 1.33
CA VAL A 238 -6.69 5.55 2.72
C VAL A 238 -5.54 4.56 2.87
N PHE A 239 -4.59 4.83 3.77
CA PHE A 239 -3.67 3.80 4.24
C PHE A 239 -3.33 4.01 5.72
N SER A 240 -2.77 2.98 6.33
CA SER A 240 -2.27 2.96 7.71
C SER A 240 -0.97 2.17 7.78
N MET A 241 -0.11 2.47 8.74
CA MET A 241 1.16 1.76 8.93
C MET A 241 1.13 0.84 10.15
N SER A 242 1.68 -0.35 9.99
CA SER A 242 1.88 -1.34 11.06
C SER A 242 3.38 -1.48 11.36
N TYR A 243 3.74 -1.73 12.64
CA TYR A 243 5.05 -2.30 12.98
C TYR A 243 5.02 -3.80 12.66
N THR A 244 6.05 -4.29 11.98
CA THR A 244 6.06 -5.67 11.48
C THR A 244 7.12 -6.54 12.15
N ARG A 245 8.33 -6.02 12.40
CA ARG A 245 9.43 -6.76 13.07
C ARG A 245 10.60 -5.83 13.38
N CYS A 246 11.46 -6.24 14.31
CA CYS A 246 12.78 -5.65 14.48
C CYS A 246 13.93 -6.67 14.51
N GLN A 247 15.11 -6.22 14.07
CA GLN A 247 16.40 -6.87 14.27
C GLN A 247 17.25 -5.95 15.16
N ASP A 248 17.74 -6.49 16.27
CA ASP A 248 18.64 -5.83 17.22
C ASP A 248 18.12 -4.50 17.81
N CYS A 249 16.80 -4.40 18.03
CA CYS A 249 16.19 -3.24 18.69
C CYS A 249 16.61 -3.11 20.15
N SER A 250 16.79 -1.86 20.59
CA SER A 250 17.01 -1.48 22.00
C SER A 250 16.33 -0.15 22.37
N GLY A 251 15.42 0.34 21.52
CA GLY A 251 14.63 1.54 21.73
C GLY A 251 15.39 2.82 21.39
N ASN A 252 15.02 3.93 22.06
CA ASN A 252 15.49 5.28 21.71
C ASN A 252 17.02 5.46 21.71
N GLY A 253 17.77 4.66 22.48
CA GLY A 253 19.23 4.68 22.48
C GLY A 253 19.88 3.92 21.31
N GLY A 254 19.13 3.00 20.70
CA GLY A 254 19.63 1.95 19.81
C GLY A 254 19.93 2.36 18.37
N ASN A 255 20.22 1.34 17.57
CA ASN A 255 20.55 1.43 16.14
C ASN A 255 20.12 0.18 15.35
N GLY A 256 19.18 -0.60 15.90
CA GLY A 256 18.55 -1.75 15.25
C GLY A 256 17.76 -1.37 14.01
N LYS A 257 17.24 -2.37 13.30
CA LYS A 257 16.47 -2.23 12.06
C LYS A 257 14.99 -2.52 12.31
N VAL A 258 14.15 -1.52 12.12
CA VAL A 258 12.69 -1.59 12.29
C VAL A 258 12.02 -1.73 10.93
N VAL A 259 11.07 -2.66 10.78
CA VAL A 259 10.22 -2.79 9.58
C VAL A 259 8.85 -2.18 9.85
N PHE A 260 8.41 -1.33 8.93
CA PHE A 260 7.02 -0.88 8.85
C PHE A 260 6.38 -1.33 7.53
N THR A 261 5.14 -1.82 7.59
CA THR A 261 4.40 -2.29 6.41
C THR A 261 3.00 -1.66 6.39
N PRO A 262 2.52 -1.12 5.25
CA PRO A 262 1.21 -0.50 5.16
C PRO A 262 0.08 -1.53 5.04
N SER A 263 -1.12 -1.13 5.45
CA SER A 263 -2.35 -1.57 4.77
C SER A 263 -2.89 -0.38 4.00
N SER A 264 -3.05 -0.55 2.68
CA SER A 264 -3.43 0.51 1.74
C SER A 264 -4.67 0.12 0.96
N THR A 265 -5.62 1.05 0.87
CA THR A 265 -6.87 0.93 0.12
C THR A 265 -6.89 1.97 -0.98
N LEU A 266 -7.20 1.55 -2.21
CA LEU A 266 -7.39 2.44 -3.35
C LEU A 266 -8.84 2.49 -3.81
N ARG A 267 -9.12 3.36 -4.79
CA ARG A 267 -10.38 3.47 -5.53
C ARG A 267 -10.07 3.89 -6.97
N ASN A 268 -10.69 3.27 -7.97
CA ASN A 268 -10.66 3.76 -9.35
C ASN A 268 -11.52 5.03 -9.46
N ASN A 269 -11.25 5.87 -10.46
CA ASN A 269 -12.08 7.00 -10.85
C ASN A 269 -13.58 6.62 -10.92
N VAL A 270 -14.45 7.52 -10.47
CA VAL A 270 -15.91 7.35 -10.47
C VAL A 270 -16.59 7.86 -11.75
N ASN A 271 -15.90 8.66 -12.58
CA ASN A 271 -16.51 9.46 -13.63
C ASN A 271 -17.12 8.64 -14.79
N ALA A 272 -18.34 9.01 -15.18
CA ALA A 272 -19.08 8.44 -16.31
C ALA A 272 -19.74 9.56 -17.16
N GLY A 273 -18.92 10.29 -17.92
CA GLY A 273 -19.31 11.44 -18.73
C GLY A 273 -19.38 12.78 -17.99
N THR A 274 -19.37 12.76 -16.66
CA THR A 274 -19.34 13.94 -15.78
C THR A 274 -18.17 13.83 -14.81
N LEU A 275 -17.55 14.96 -14.45
CA LEU A 275 -16.49 15.01 -13.45
C LEU A 275 -17.08 15.02 -12.04
N GLU A 276 -16.74 14.01 -11.24
CA GLU A 276 -17.15 13.84 -9.85
C GLU A 276 -15.92 13.64 -8.95
N THR A 277 -16.04 13.99 -7.67
CA THR A 277 -14.96 13.84 -6.70
C THR A 277 -14.85 12.38 -6.24
N THR A 278 -13.78 11.69 -6.63
CA THR A 278 -13.49 10.31 -6.22
C THR A 278 -13.13 10.22 -4.74
N ILE A 279 -12.28 11.13 -4.25
CA ILE A 279 -11.87 11.20 -2.83
C ILE A 279 -12.21 12.58 -2.24
N PRO A 280 -13.27 12.69 -1.42
CA PRO A 280 -13.69 13.95 -0.81
C PRO A 280 -12.61 14.63 0.05
N GLY A 281 -12.59 15.96 0.03
CA GLY A 281 -11.72 16.78 0.88
C GLY A 281 -10.25 16.86 0.45
N GLN A 282 -9.88 16.34 -0.72
CA GLN A 282 -8.49 16.33 -1.22
C GLN A 282 -8.19 17.41 -2.28
N GLY A 283 -9.11 18.36 -2.50
CA GLY A 283 -8.98 19.38 -3.55
C GLY A 283 -8.92 18.76 -4.94
N ASP A 284 -8.10 19.33 -5.82
CA ASP A 284 -7.94 18.89 -7.20
C ASP A 284 -7.46 17.43 -7.30
N LEU A 285 -6.56 16.98 -6.41
CA LEU A 285 -6.12 15.59 -6.35
C LEU A 285 -7.24 14.61 -5.98
N GLY A 286 -8.36 15.08 -5.43
CA GLY A 286 -9.54 14.27 -5.11
C GLY A 286 -10.47 14.00 -6.30
N THR A 287 -10.26 14.68 -7.43
CA THR A 287 -11.17 14.65 -8.59
C THR A 287 -10.39 14.32 -9.86
N SER A 288 -10.87 13.35 -10.64
CA SER A 288 -10.20 12.98 -11.88
C SER A 288 -10.38 14.05 -12.96
N THR A 289 -9.38 14.25 -13.82
CA THR A 289 -9.52 15.01 -15.06
C THR A 289 -10.16 14.19 -16.19
N ALA A 290 -10.20 12.86 -16.06
CA ALA A 290 -10.82 11.98 -17.05
C ALA A 290 -12.34 11.98 -16.91
N GLN A 291 -13.06 12.30 -17.99
CA GLN A 291 -14.52 12.23 -18.01
C GLN A 291 -15.07 10.80 -18.00
N TRP A 292 -14.29 9.81 -18.44
CA TRP A 292 -14.70 8.41 -18.56
C TRP A 292 -13.63 7.50 -17.96
N ALA A 293 -13.94 6.87 -16.83
CA ALA A 293 -13.03 6.04 -16.05
C ALA A 293 -12.78 4.67 -16.69
N ALA A 294 -11.54 4.39 -17.10
CA ALA A 294 -11.17 3.09 -17.65
C ALA A 294 -11.05 1.99 -16.58
N SER A 295 -11.29 0.75 -16.98
CA SER A 295 -10.95 -0.46 -16.24
C SER A 295 -9.43 -0.65 -16.19
N VAL A 296 -8.90 -1.16 -15.06
CA VAL A 296 -7.44 -1.36 -14.85
C VAL A 296 -7.10 -2.84 -14.72
N PRO A 297 -6.15 -3.39 -15.52
CA PRO A 297 -5.78 -4.80 -15.47
C PRO A 297 -5.01 -5.16 -14.19
N TRP A 298 -5.23 -6.36 -13.67
CA TRP A 298 -4.80 -6.79 -12.33
C TRP A 298 -4.24 -8.22 -12.27
N TYR A 299 -3.76 -8.72 -13.40
CA TYR A 299 -3.35 -10.10 -13.60
C TYR A 299 -2.07 -10.44 -12.84
N ALA A 300 -2.13 -11.50 -12.01
CA ALA A 300 -0.98 -11.98 -11.24
C ALA A 300 0.25 -12.26 -12.11
N LYS A 301 1.45 -12.04 -11.55
CA LYS A 301 2.73 -12.42 -12.17
C LYS A 301 2.68 -13.86 -12.68
N PHE A 302 3.17 -14.06 -13.89
CA PHE A 302 3.23 -15.34 -14.61
C PHE A 302 1.88 -15.97 -15.00
N SER A 303 0.77 -15.21 -14.93
CA SER A 303 -0.58 -15.70 -15.32
C SER A 303 -0.84 -15.75 -16.84
N GLY A 304 0.06 -15.25 -17.69
CA GLY A 304 -0.04 -15.34 -19.14
C GLY A 304 -0.06 -13.99 -19.84
N ALA A 305 -0.73 -13.92 -21.00
CA ALA A 305 -0.85 -12.71 -21.81
C ALA A 305 -2.31 -12.29 -21.89
N HIS A 306 -2.64 -11.15 -21.27
CA HIS A 306 -4.02 -10.67 -21.13
C HIS A 306 -4.22 -9.28 -21.76
N PRO A 307 -5.45 -8.91 -22.15
CA PRO A 307 -5.78 -7.55 -22.57
C PRO A 307 -5.52 -6.52 -21.44
N PRO A 308 -5.30 -5.24 -21.78
CA PRO A 308 -5.12 -4.69 -23.12
C PRO A 308 -3.68 -4.80 -23.64
N HIS A 309 -2.72 -5.23 -22.81
CA HIS A 309 -1.28 -5.11 -23.12
C HIS A 309 -0.61 -6.36 -23.69
N GLY A 310 -1.27 -7.53 -23.65
CA GLY A 310 -0.68 -8.80 -24.08
C GLY A 310 0.35 -9.35 -23.09
N ASN A 311 0.19 -9.09 -21.79
CA ASN A 311 1.07 -9.57 -20.72
C ASN A 311 0.28 -9.75 -19.41
N ASP A 312 0.99 -10.10 -18.34
CA ASP A 312 0.52 -10.28 -16.97
C ASP A 312 0.55 -8.95 -16.19
N GLN A 313 -0.07 -7.90 -16.74
CA GLN A 313 -0.08 -6.57 -16.12
C GLN A 313 -0.88 -6.54 -14.82
N HIS A 314 -0.25 -5.98 -13.79
CA HIS A 314 -0.84 -5.64 -12.50
C HIS A 314 -0.25 -4.32 -11.98
N PRO A 315 -0.90 -3.66 -11.00
CA PRO A 315 -0.28 -2.53 -10.28
C PRO A 315 0.87 -2.94 -9.37
N PHE A 316 1.77 -1.99 -9.15
CA PHE A 316 2.88 -2.06 -8.20
C PHE A 316 2.57 -1.18 -6.98
N LEU A 317 3.09 -1.53 -5.81
CA LEU A 317 3.02 -0.71 -4.61
C LEU A 317 4.42 -0.42 -4.09
N ILE A 318 4.65 0.81 -3.65
CA ILE A 318 5.81 1.18 -2.83
C ILE A 318 5.37 1.97 -1.60
N TRP A 319 6.23 2.00 -0.58
CA TRP A 319 6.07 2.85 0.59
C TRP A 319 7.40 3.39 1.11
N ASN A 320 7.35 4.59 1.66
CA ASN A 320 8.53 5.37 2.07
C ASN A 320 8.29 5.99 3.45
N MET A 321 9.38 6.33 4.15
CA MET A 321 9.33 7.11 5.38
C MET A 321 10.30 8.29 5.30
N TYR A 322 9.82 9.45 5.74
CA TYR A 322 10.54 10.71 5.73
C TYR A 322 10.61 11.31 7.13
N ARG A 323 11.72 11.96 7.45
CA ARG A 323 11.88 12.80 8.64
C ARG A 323 12.02 14.26 8.21
N ILE A 324 11.21 15.13 8.79
CA ILE A 324 11.45 16.57 8.81
C ILE A 324 12.23 16.87 10.09
N ASN A 325 13.46 17.35 9.93
CA ASN A 325 14.38 17.70 11.01
C ASN A 325 13.92 18.97 11.73
N ALA A 326 14.39 19.18 12.96
CA ALA A 326 14.13 20.40 13.74
C ALA A 326 14.69 21.68 13.09
N ASP A 327 15.64 21.56 12.15
CA ASP A 327 16.15 22.67 11.35
C ASP A 327 15.31 22.98 10.09
N GLY A 328 14.18 22.27 9.91
CA GLY A 328 13.25 22.43 8.80
C GLY A 328 13.64 21.68 7.52
N SER A 329 14.81 21.03 7.43
CA SER A 329 15.17 20.18 6.30
C SER A 329 14.43 18.83 6.33
N ILE A 330 14.20 18.20 5.19
CA ILE A 330 13.55 16.88 5.07
C ILE A 330 14.55 15.84 4.55
N GLU A 331 14.45 14.58 5.00
CA GLU A 331 15.25 13.44 4.54
C GLU A 331 14.37 12.19 4.37
N GLN A 332 14.57 11.41 3.30
CA GLN A 332 14.02 10.05 3.19
C GLN A 332 14.85 9.11 4.08
N ILE A 333 14.24 8.58 5.15
CA ILE A 333 14.89 7.74 6.16
C ILE A 333 14.63 6.24 6.01
N GLY A 334 13.73 5.88 5.08
CA GLY A 334 13.51 4.49 4.67
C GLY A 334 12.67 4.42 3.39
N ARG A 335 12.81 3.30 2.66
CA ARG A 335 12.08 3.00 1.43
C ARG A 335 11.88 1.49 1.29
N SER A 336 10.75 1.05 0.77
CA SER A 336 10.52 -0.34 0.35
C SER A 336 11.14 -0.65 -1.02
N GLY A 337 11.20 -1.93 -1.38
CA GLY A 337 11.17 -2.34 -2.78
C GLY A 337 9.77 -2.15 -3.38
N VAL A 338 9.40 -3.03 -4.30
CA VAL A 338 8.09 -3.06 -4.96
C VAL A 338 7.28 -4.24 -4.46
N LYS A 339 6.02 -4.06 -4.10
CA LYS A 339 5.08 -5.18 -4.00
C LYS A 339 4.28 -5.28 -5.30
N HIS A 340 4.08 -6.49 -5.80
CA HIS A 340 3.27 -6.80 -6.99
C HIS A 340 1.83 -7.14 -6.58
N ALA A 341 0.84 -6.51 -7.21
CA ALA A 341 -0.55 -6.94 -7.11
C ALA A 341 -0.83 -8.22 -7.91
N TRP A 342 -1.93 -8.89 -7.59
CA TRP A 342 -2.28 -10.20 -8.15
C TRP A 342 -3.78 -10.54 -8.14
N LEU A 343 -4.60 -9.81 -7.39
CA LEU A 343 -6.08 -9.89 -7.35
C LEU A 343 -6.70 -8.55 -6.92
N THR A 344 -7.91 -8.24 -7.36
CA THR A 344 -8.74 -7.13 -6.87
C THR A 344 -10.08 -7.63 -6.34
N THR A 345 -10.46 -7.13 -5.16
CA THR A 345 -11.74 -7.43 -4.48
C THR A 345 -12.93 -6.65 -5.01
N ASN A 346 -12.70 -5.57 -5.77
CA ASN A 346 -13.76 -4.76 -6.39
C ASN A 346 -14.89 -4.34 -5.41
N GLY A 347 -14.49 -3.81 -4.24
CA GLY A 347 -15.40 -3.30 -3.23
C GLY A 347 -16.04 -1.96 -3.62
N GLY A 348 -17.37 -1.87 -3.59
CA GLY A 348 -18.08 -0.59 -3.79
C GLY A 348 -17.93 0.02 -5.19
N CYS A 349 -17.89 -0.83 -6.21
CA CYS A 349 -18.02 -0.49 -7.63
C CYS A 349 -19.29 0.29 -7.95
N MET A 350 -19.29 1.00 -9.07
CA MET A 350 -20.45 1.78 -9.53
C MET A 350 -21.20 1.11 -10.70
N ASP A 351 -20.56 0.26 -11.49
CA ASP A 351 -21.21 -0.52 -12.54
C ASP A 351 -21.37 -1.99 -12.14
N ALA A 352 -22.54 -2.57 -12.40
CA ALA A 352 -22.82 -3.97 -12.09
C ALA A 352 -22.16 -4.96 -13.08
N GLY A 353 -21.63 -4.47 -14.20
CA GLY A 353 -20.87 -5.25 -15.18
C GLY A 353 -19.36 -5.34 -14.87
N ASP A 354 -18.88 -4.54 -13.91
CA ASP A 354 -17.50 -4.61 -13.42
C ASP A 354 -17.35 -5.78 -12.44
N HIS A 355 -17.43 -7.00 -12.98
CA HIS A 355 -17.33 -8.26 -12.23
C HIS A 355 -16.14 -9.10 -12.72
N ASP A 356 -14.91 -8.80 -12.29
CA ASP A 356 -13.75 -9.69 -12.49
C ASP A 356 -12.67 -9.44 -11.42
N SER A 357 -12.21 -10.47 -10.72
CA SER A 357 -11.14 -10.37 -9.72
C SER A 357 -9.77 -10.01 -10.30
N HIS A 358 -9.64 -9.94 -11.63
CA HIS A 358 -8.42 -9.55 -12.35
C HIS A 358 -8.56 -8.21 -13.09
N ILE A 359 -9.67 -7.49 -12.91
CA ILE A 359 -9.89 -6.17 -13.52
C ILE A 359 -10.55 -5.24 -12.50
N LEU A 360 -9.93 -4.10 -12.19
CA LEU A 360 -10.54 -3.09 -11.33
C LEU A 360 -11.46 -2.18 -12.16
N GLY A 361 -12.75 -2.23 -11.86
CA GLY A 361 -13.79 -1.46 -12.56
C GLY A 361 -13.95 0.00 -12.09
N ARG A 362 -14.95 0.71 -12.63
CA ARG A 362 -15.26 2.12 -12.30
C ARG A 362 -15.74 2.27 -10.87
N GLY A 363 -15.11 3.19 -10.15
CA GLY A 363 -15.37 3.43 -8.73
C GLY A 363 -15.01 2.24 -7.81
N CYS A 364 -14.56 1.11 -8.34
CA CYS A 364 -14.22 -0.05 -7.52
C CYS A 364 -13.05 0.29 -6.59
N SER A 365 -13.09 -0.24 -5.37
CA SER A 365 -12.04 -0.08 -4.35
C SER A 365 -11.40 -1.42 -4.05
N ASP A 366 -10.10 -1.43 -3.77
CA ASP A 366 -9.37 -2.64 -3.40
C ASP A 366 -8.41 -2.35 -2.24
N THR A 367 -8.09 -3.35 -1.43
CA THR A 367 -7.19 -3.22 -0.28
C THR A 367 -6.09 -4.28 -0.29
N TYR A 368 -4.85 -3.83 -0.27
CA TYR A 368 -3.72 -4.67 0.11
C TYR A 368 -3.38 -4.45 1.58
N SER A 369 -3.44 -5.53 2.36
CA SER A 369 -3.34 -5.58 3.81
C SER A 369 -1.88 -5.60 4.28
N THR A 370 -1.64 -5.59 5.60
CA THR A 370 -0.27 -5.66 6.12
C THR A 370 0.36 -7.02 5.84
N GLY A 371 -0.37 -8.11 6.00
CA GLY A 371 0.12 -9.47 5.80
C GLY A 371 0.50 -9.78 4.34
N ASN A 372 -0.29 -9.28 3.37
CA ASN A 372 0.02 -9.47 1.96
C ASN A 372 1.11 -8.52 1.44
N ASN A 373 1.16 -7.27 1.90
CA ASN A 373 2.26 -6.35 1.61
C ASN A 373 3.60 -6.81 2.24
N ASP A 374 3.55 -7.61 3.31
CA ASP A 374 4.72 -8.22 3.93
C ASP A 374 5.10 -9.61 3.36
N THR A 375 4.60 -10.01 2.17
CA THR A 375 4.85 -11.35 1.64
C THR A 375 6.12 -11.44 0.77
N ASN A 376 7.06 -12.31 1.15
CA ASN A 376 8.34 -12.53 0.46
C ASN A 376 8.19 -12.86 -1.04
N SER A 377 7.17 -13.63 -1.42
CA SER A 377 6.93 -14.04 -2.82
C SER A 377 6.36 -12.94 -3.70
N ASP A 378 5.84 -11.87 -3.10
CA ASP A 378 5.08 -10.82 -3.78
C ASP A 378 5.87 -9.50 -3.83
N LEU A 379 7.05 -9.47 -3.19
CA LEU A 379 7.98 -8.34 -3.13
C LEU A 379 9.14 -8.50 -4.11
N GLY A 380 9.46 -7.45 -4.86
CA GLY A 380 10.51 -7.39 -5.88
C GLY A 380 11.31 -6.09 -5.83
N PRO A 381 12.36 -5.98 -6.65
CA PRO A 381 13.24 -4.83 -6.65
C PRO A 381 12.68 -3.67 -7.48
N ARG A 382 12.93 -2.42 -7.06
CA ARG A 382 12.57 -1.25 -7.89
C ARG A 382 13.30 -1.21 -9.21
N SER A 383 14.47 -1.85 -9.32
CA SER A 383 15.27 -1.93 -10.55
C SER A 383 14.62 -2.72 -11.70
N GLU A 384 13.57 -3.50 -11.43
CA GLU A 384 12.85 -4.26 -12.47
C GLU A 384 11.68 -3.49 -13.11
N ILE A 385 11.38 -2.26 -12.67
CA ILE A 385 10.23 -1.49 -13.16
C ILE A 385 10.68 -0.33 -14.04
N VAL A 386 9.99 -0.09 -15.17
CA VAL A 386 10.01 1.18 -15.89
C VAL A 386 8.81 2.01 -15.37
N PRO A 387 8.99 2.84 -14.34
CA PRO A 387 7.92 3.42 -13.52
C PRO A 387 6.91 4.26 -14.31
N ALA A 388 7.34 5.27 -15.07
CA ALA A 388 6.43 6.14 -15.83
C ALA A 388 5.59 5.41 -16.89
N ALA A 389 6.00 4.21 -17.32
CA ALA A 389 5.28 3.36 -18.26
C ALA A 389 4.50 2.21 -17.60
N GLY A 390 4.65 2.01 -16.28
CA GLY A 390 4.07 0.87 -15.55
C GLY A 390 4.51 -0.51 -16.06
N ILE A 391 5.70 -0.64 -16.66
CA ILE A 391 6.20 -1.90 -17.23
C ILE A 391 7.10 -2.62 -16.22
N TRP A 392 6.90 -3.93 -16.03
CA TRP A 392 7.80 -4.81 -15.27
C TRP A 392 8.65 -5.69 -16.18
N GLY A 393 9.94 -5.77 -15.87
CA GLY A 393 10.93 -6.64 -16.49
C GLY A 393 10.81 -8.10 -16.03
N ARG A 394 9.73 -8.78 -16.44
CA ARG A 394 9.46 -10.20 -16.18
C ARG A 394 10.67 -11.10 -16.44
N CYS A 395 11.33 -10.93 -17.59
CA CYS A 395 12.46 -11.71 -18.05
C CYS A 395 13.75 -11.34 -17.30
N GLY A 396 14.34 -12.30 -16.58
CA GLY A 396 15.55 -12.05 -15.78
C GLY A 396 15.28 -11.35 -14.45
N SER A 397 14.01 -11.24 -14.05
CA SER A 397 13.60 -10.81 -12.72
C SER A 397 14.12 -11.75 -11.62
N ILE A 398 14.07 -11.31 -10.37
CA ILE A 398 14.34 -12.17 -9.21
C ILE A 398 13.42 -13.40 -9.13
N TYR A 399 12.31 -13.41 -9.86
CA TYR A 399 11.34 -14.51 -9.91
C TYR A 399 11.53 -15.45 -11.12
N ASP A 400 12.12 -14.95 -12.20
CA ASP A 400 12.51 -15.72 -13.39
C ASP A 400 13.91 -15.33 -13.88
N PRO A 401 14.98 -15.67 -13.13
CA PRO A 401 16.35 -15.29 -13.50
C PRO A 401 16.80 -15.90 -14.83
N GLY A 402 16.28 -17.10 -15.14
CA GLY A 402 16.54 -17.83 -16.39
C GLY A 402 15.79 -17.29 -17.60
N CYS A 403 14.80 -16.41 -17.42
CA CYS A 403 13.91 -15.93 -18.49
C CYS A 403 13.23 -17.10 -19.25
N VAL A 404 12.78 -18.11 -18.51
CA VAL A 404 12.03 -19.25 -19.08
C VAL A 404 10.53 -18.96 -19.22
N GLY A 405 10.08 -17.81 -18.72
CA GLY A 405 8.71 -17.34 -18.83
C GLY A 405 7.77 -17.86 -17.74
N SER A 406 8.30 -18.37 -16.63
CA SER A 406 7.55 -18.88 -15.47
C SER A 406 8.27 -18.55 -14.16
N LEU A 407 7.53 -18.56 -13.04
CA LEU A 407 8.10 -18.35 -11.72
C LEU A 407 9.00 -19.54 -11.35
N THR A 408 10.31 -19.32 -11.38
CA THR A 408 11.35 -20.31 -11.08
C THR A 408 12.12 -20.01 -9.79
N ALA A 409 11.95 -18.81 -9.22
CA ALA A 409 12.61 -18.39 -7.99
C ALA A 409 11.70 -17.56 -7.08
N SER A 410 12.03 -17.55 -5.79
CA SER A 410 11.47 -16.63 -4.78
C SER A 410 12.55 -16.33 -3.72
N PRO A 411 13.52 -15.45 -4.02
CA PRO A 411 14.76 -15.35 -3.26
C PRO A 411 14.69 -14.50 -1.99
N ASN A 412 13.58 -13.79 -1.73
CA ASN A 412 13.46 -12.88 -0.60
C ASN A 412 13.24 -13.61 0.74
N GLY A 413 13.95 -13.16 1.77
CA GLY A 413 13.62 -13.41 3.18
C GLY A 413 12.76 -12.28 3.79
N ASN A 414 12.55 -12.38 5.12
CA ASN A 414 11.70 -11.48 5.91
C ASN A 414 12.16 -10.02 5.96
N TRP A 415 13.37 -9.73 5.45
CA TRP A 415 14.02 -8.42 5.49
C TRP A 415 14.22 -7.80 4.10
N ASP A 416 14.11 -8.59 3.03
CA ASP A 416 14.35 -8.08 1.68
C ASP A 416 13.19 -7.24 1.18
N GLN A 417 13.51 -6.19 0.42
CA GLN A 417 12.54 -5.26 -0.19
C GLN A 417 11.56 -4.59 0.80
N ARG A 418 11.83 -4.61 2.11
CA ARG A 418 10.99 -3.96 3.14
C ARG A 418 11.34 -2.49 3.34
N LEU A 419 10.38 -1.70 3.82
CA LEU A 419 10.68 -0.39 4.42
C LEU A 419 11.40 -0.64 5.76
N ILE A 420 12.73 -0.64 5.70
CA ILE A 420 13.59 -0.71 6.88
C ILE A 420 14.01 0.70 7.28
N VAL A 421 13.94 0.99 8.58
CA VAL A 421 14.37 2.26 9.19
C VAL A 421 15.25 1.93 10.40
N ARG A 422 16.33 2.69 10.64
CA ARG A 422 17.10 2.51 11.88
C ARG A 422 16.47 3.22 13.05
N GLU A 423 16.51 2.61 14.24
CA GLU A 423 16.05 3.21 15.50
C GLU A 423 16.58 4.65 15.70
N ARG A 424 17.86 4.89 15.37
CA ARG A 424 18.47 6.22 15.50
C ARG A 424 17.83 7.31 14.63
N GLN A 425 17.13 6.95 13.56
CA GLN A 425 16.44 7.92 12.68
C GLN A 425 15.06 8.32 13.23
N ILE A 426 14.40 7.42 13.98
CA ILE A 426 13.04 7.57 14.53
C ILE A 426 13.02 7.84 16.06
N SER A 427 14.15 7.72 16.73
CA SER A 427 14.32 8.04 18.15
C SER A 427 14.07 9.53 18.42
N ALA A 428 13.08 9.82 19.25
CA ALA A 428 12.77 11.16 19.73
C ALA A 428 13.91 11.76 20.59
N THR A 429 14.69 10.91 21.27
CA THR A 429 15.86 11.33 22.05
C THR A 429 17.03 11.77 21.16
N ARG A 430 17.20 11.13 19.99
CA ARG A 430 18.27 11.48 19.02
C ARG A 430 17.86 12.56 18.03
N ASN A 431 16.56 12.70 17.77
CA ASN A 431 16.00 13.67 16.82
C ASN A 431 14.94 14.56 17.50
N PRO A 432 15.30 15.30 18.57
CA PRO A 432 14.36 16.16 19.28
C PRO A 432 13.78 17.22 18.33
N GLY A 433 12.46 17.39 18.34
CA GLY A 433 11.76 18.34 17.46
C GLY A 433 11.58 17.87 16.01
N ALA A 434 11.95 16.65 15.66
CA ALA A 434 11.64 16.08 14.35
C ALA A 434 10.18 15.61 14.24
N SER A 435 9.63 15.64 13.03
CA SER A 435 8.33 15.04 12.68
C SER A 435 8.46 14.08 11.52
N TYR A 436 7.53 13.14 11.38
CA TYR A 436 7.64 12.04 10.42
C TYR A 436 6.45 11.99 9.47
N LEU A 437 6.71 11.58 8.23
CA LEU A 437 5.70 11.26 7.23
C LEU A 437 5.93 9.82 6.75
N PHE A 438 4.86 9.05 6.68
CA PHE A 438 4.81 7.84 5.87
C PHE A 438 4.13 8.15 4.55
N GLU A 439 4.50 7.43 3.50
CA GLU A 439 3.96 7.56 2.14
C GLU A 439 3.68 6.16 1.59
N SER A 440 2.55 6.00 0.91
CA SER A 440 2.20 4.80 0.15
C SER A 440 1.73 5.23 -1.23
N TRP A 441 2.14 4.48 -2.26
CA TRP A 441 1.86 4.79 -3.66
C TRP A 441 1.56 3.52 -4.44
N TYR A 442 0.47 3.54 -5.21
CA TYR A 442 0.21 2.57 -6.27
C TYR A 442 0.69 3.11 -7.62
N ILE A 443 1.40 2.29 -8.37
CA ILE A 443 1.81 2.58 -9.74
C ILE A 443 1.03 1.61 -10.63
N ALA A 444 0.07 2.12 -11.40
CA ALA A 444 -0.58 1.35 -12.46
C ALA A 444 -0.12 1.84 -13.83
N ARG A 445 -0.15 0.95 -14.81
CA ARG A 445 0.09 1.31 -16.20
C ARG A 445 -1.06 2.16 -16.72
N ASP A 446 -0.71 3.15 -17.53
CA ASP A 446 -1.61 4.14 -18.13
C ASP A 446 -2.40 5.00 -17.11
N ASP A 447 -1.99 5.02 -15.84
CA ASP A 447 -2.51 5.92 -14.79
C ASP A 447 -2.15 7.37 -15.14
N ILE A 448 -3.15 8.21 -15.44
CA ILE A 448 -2.90 9.56 -15.98
C ILE A 448 -2.28 10.52 -14.95
N ASN A 449 -2.45 10.24 -13.66
CA ASN A 449 -1.98 11.05 -12.56
C ASN A 449 -1.30 10.15 -11.51
N PRO A 450 0.01 10.25 -11.25
CA PRO A 450 0.65 9.46 -10.20
C PRO A 450 0.45 10.04 -8.79
N TYR A 451 -0.16 11.23 -8.65
CA TYR A 451 -0.19 11.98 -7.38
C TYR A 451 -1.46 11.78 -6.56
N ASN A 452 -2.55 11.33 -7.18
CA ASN A 452 -3.77 10.88 -6.50
C ASN A 452 -3.70 9.38 -6.15
N SER A 453 -2.97 8.56 -6.91
CA SER A 453 -2.62 7.17 -6.53
C SER A 453 -1.55 7.08 -5.43
N MET A 454 -1.03 8.23 -5.00
CA MET A 454 -0.08 8.42 -3.90
C MET A 454 -0.73 9.17 -2.73
N ALA A 455 -0.43 8.77 -1.50
CA ALA A 455 -0.80 9.54 -0.31
C ALA A 455 0.26 9.50 0.78
N THR A 456 0.13 10.45 1.70
CA THR A 456 0.97 10.59 2.89
C THR A 456 0.13 10.65 4.18
N VAL A 457 0.65 10.12 5.28
CA VAL A 457 0.13 10.29 6.65
C VAL A 457 1.25 10.75 7.58
N ILE A 458 0.88 11.41 8.67
CA ILE A 458 1.82 11.74 9.75
C ILE A 458 2.18 10.45 10.50
N GLY A 459 3.45 10.27 10.83
CA GLY A 459 3.92 9.22 11.74
C GLY A 459 4.28 9.78 13.11
N THR A 460 4.07 9.00 14.16
CA THR A 460 4.51 9.32 15.54
C THR A 460 5.25 8.14 16.15
N PRO A 461 6.44 7.78 15.62
CA PRO A 461 7.17 6.59 16.06
C PRO A 461 7.54 6.68 17.54
N SER A 462 7.28 5.61 18.28
CA SER A 462 7.58 5.55 19.72
C SER A 462 8.01 4.16 20.14
N TRP A 463 8.86 4.10 21.17
CA TRP A 463 9.29 2.86 21.80
C TRP A 463 8.38 2.55 23.00
N THR A 464 7.76 1.37 23.02
CA THR A 464 6.81 0.92 24.05
C THR A 464 7.50 0.41 25.32
N GLY A 465 8.76 0.02 25.20
CA GLY A 465 9.51 -0.75 26.20
C GLY A 465 10.11 -2.03 25.61
N SER A 466 9.42 -2.66 24.66
CA SER A 466 9.87 -3.86 23.93
C SER A 466 9.73 -3.78 22.40
N THR A 467 8.82 -2.93 21.90
CA THR A 467 8.49 -2.79 20.48
C THR A 467 8.52 -1.34 20.02
N TRP A 468 8.64 -1.12 18.71
CA TRP A 468 8.32 0.17 18.12
C TRP A 468 6.85 0.19 17.70
N ALA A 469 6.16 1.29 17.95
CA ALA A 469 4.86 1.58 17.36
C ALA A 469 5.01 2.70 16.32
N PRO A 470 4.34 2.64 15.14
CA PRO A 470 4.34 3.72 14.16
C PRO A 470 3.56 4.96 14.63
N GLY A 471 2.69 4.78 15.64
CA GLY A 471 1.84 5.82 16.21
C GLY A 471 0.59 6.12 15.36
N SER A 472 -0.04 7.26 15.63
CA SER A 472 -1.25 7.68 14.91
C SER A 472 -0.93 7.99 13.44
N SER A 473 -1.58 7.29 12.51
CA SER A 473 -1.56 7.56 11.05
C SER A 473 -2.50 8.73 10.68
N GLY A 474 -2.41 9.83 11.42
CA GLY A 474 -3.28 10.99 11.26
C GLY A 474 -2.90 11.89 10.07
N GLY A 475 -3.76 12.86 9.74
CA GLY A 475 -3.44 13.89 8.74
C GLY A 475 -3.18 13.35 7.34
N TYR A 476 -3.93 12.33 6.91
CA TYR A 476 -3.96 11.81 5.55
C TYR A 476 -4.16 12.94 4.53
N LYS A 477 -3.34 12.93 3.47
CA LYS A 477 -3.55 13.71 2.24
C LYS A 477 -3.02 12.94 1.04
N LEU A 478 -3.65 13.13 -0.11
CA LEU A 478 -3.08 12.77 -1.42
C LEU A 478 -1.81 13.58 -1.72
N GLY A 479 -0.97 13.04 -2.60
CA GLY A 479 0.28 13.66 -3.05
C GLY A 479 1.54 13.29 -2.25
N PRO A 480 2.72 13.59 -2.83
CA PRO A 480 4.03 13.17 -2.31
C PRO A 480 4.47 13.93 -1.05
N ALA A 481 5.40 13.32 -0.31
CA ALA A 481 5.99 13.94 0.88
C ALA A 481 6.75 15.24 0.59
N ILE A 482 7.26 15.45 -0.63
CA ILE A 482 7.92 16.71 -1.01
C ILE A 482 6.92 17.89 -1.06
N ASP A 483 5.67 17.65 -1.47
CA ASP A 483 4.61 18.67 -1.51
C ASP A 483 4.08 18.99 -0.10
N ARG A 484 4.23 18.07 0.86
CA ARG A 484 4.05 18.34 2.31
C ARG A 484 5.13 19.25 2.87
N TRP A 485 6.34 19.22 2.30
CA TRP A 485 7.47 20.00 2.78
C TRP A 485 7.48 21.42 2.21
N VAL A 486 7.18 21.57 0.92
CA VAL A 486 6.94 22.86 0.26
C VAL A 486 5.73 22.69 -0.66
N ASP A 487 4.63 23.35 -0.33
CA ASP A 487 3.43 23.40 -1.18
C ASP A 487 3.80 23.99 -2.56
N PRO A 488 3.57 23.27 -3.68
CA PRO A 488 3.90 23.76 -5.02
C PRO A 488 2.95 24.85 -5.52
N ALA A 489 1.71 24.92 -5.03
CA ALA A 489 0.75 25.95 -5.38
C ALA A 489 0.93 27.21 -4.51
N ASN A 490 1.30 27.05 -3.24
CA ASN A 490 1.46 28.14 -2.28
C ASN A 490 2.81 28.08 -1.53
N PRO A 491 3.96 28.15 -2.23
CA PRO A 491 5.26 28.08 -1.58
C PRO A 491 5.46 29.30 -0.65
N PRO A 492 5.96 29.10 0.59
CA PRO A 492 6.25 30.23 1.47
C PRO A 492 7.40 31.09 0.93
N ALA A 493 7.57 32.29 1.47
CA ALA A 493 8.66 33.18 1.11
C ALA A 493 10.03 32.45 1.23
N ASN A 494 10.91 32.69 0.25
CA ASN A 494 12.20 32.00 0.10
C ASN A 494 12.11 30.47 -0.06
N ALA A 495 10.97 29.94 -0.52
CA ALA A 495 10.84 28.55 -0.94
C ALA A 495 10.33 28.44 -2.39
N ARG A 496 10.51 27.26 -2.99
CA ARG A 496 9.92 26.87 -4.28
C ARG A 496 9.82 25.34 -4.34
N ASN A 497 8.83 24.82 -5.05
CA ASN A 497 8.75 23.42 -5.45
C ASN A 497 8.33 23.38 -6.92
N THR A 498 9.20 22.83 -7.76
CA THR A 498 9.04 22.81 -9.23
C THR A 498 9.05 21.38 -9.73
N GLU A 499 8.08 21.04 -10.56
CA GLU A 499 8.08 19.77 -11.30
C GLU A 499 8.80 19.93 -12.65
N LEU A 500 9.61 18.93 -12.98
CA LEU A 500 10.07 18.61 -14.32
C LEU A 500 9.32 17.37 -14.78
N ALA A 501 8.47 17.51 -15.80
CA ALA A 501 7.79 16.40 -16.46
C ALA A 501 8.41 16.14 -17.84
N THR A 502 8.64 14.86 -18.17
CA THR A 502 9.28 14.41 -19.40
C THR A 502 8.59 13.14 -19.93
N SER A 503 8.91 12.70 -21.15
CA SER A 503 8.48 11.39 -21.66
C SER A 503 9.10 10.19 -20.91
N GLU A 504 10.19 10.40 -20.17
CA GLU A 504 10.85 9.37 -19.35
C GLU A 504 10.34 9.37 -17.89
N GLY A 505 9.39 10.26 -17.55
CA GLY A 505 8.81 10.45 -16.22
C GLY A 505 9.08 11.84 -15.61
N ARG A 506 8.87 11.94 -14.30
CA ARG A 506 8.71 13.19 -13.53
C ARG A 506 9.67 13.27 -12.34
N VAL A 507 10.11 14.49 -12.04
CA VAL A 507 10.96 14.83 -10.90
C VAL A 507 10.46 16.12 -10.26
N LYS A 508 10.49 16.21 -8.93
CA LYS A 508 10.25 17.45 -8.20
C LYS A 508 11.53 17.96 -7.52
N VAL A 509 11.84 19.24 -7.73
CA VAL A 509 12.92 19.97 -7.06
C VAL A 509 12.29 21.01 -6.14
N ALA A 510 12.35 20.77 -4.83
CA ALA A 510 11.94 21.72 -3.81
C ALA A 510 13.16 22.35 -3.13
N VAL A 511 12.99 23.58 -2.64
CA VAL A 511 14.02 24.33 -1.91
C VAL A 511 13.39 25.17 -0.81
N LYS A 512 14.08 25.29 0.33
CA LYS A 512 13.88 26.32 1.35
C LYS A 512 15.18 27.07 1.56
N VAL A 513 15.11 28.40 1.62
CA VAL A 513 16.27 29.26 1.84
C VAL A 513 16.10 30.09 3.11
N THR A 514 16.98 29.85 4.08
CA THR A 514 16.95 30.47 5.41
C THR A 514 18.03 31.53 5.52
N ASP A 515 17.65 32.76 5.92
CA ASP A 515 18.63 33.80 6.29
C ASP A 515 19.27 33.43 7.65
N LEU A 516 20.60 33.32 7.66
CA LEU A 516 21.40 33.03 8.87
C LEU A 516 22.02 34.30 9.47
N GLY A 517 21.61 35.48 9.00
CA GLY A 517 22.23 36.76 9.28
C GLY A 517 23.63 36.91 8.68
N ASN A 518 24.18 38.12 8.81
CA ASN A 518 25.53 38.46 8.34
C ASN A 518 25.77 38.08 6.86
N SER A 519 24.75 38.29 6.02
CA SER A 519 24.73 37.96 4.58
C SER A 519 24.96 36.48 4.25
N ARG A 520 24.72 35.55 5.18
CA ARG A 520 24.78 34.10 4.95
C ARG A 520 23.39 33.51 4.80
N TRP A 521 23.21 32.66 3.80
CA TRP A 521 21.94 32.06 3.44
C TRP A 521 22.11 30.56 3.31
N ARG A 522 21.33 29.78 4.05
CA ARG A 522 21.30 28.33 3.96
C ARG A 522 20.25 27.92 2.93
N TYR A 523 20.67 27.19 1.90
CA TYR A 523 19.81 26.55 0.92
C TYR A 523 19.73 25.08 1.29
N ASP A 524 18.53 24.59 1.57
CA ASP A 524 18.23 23.16 1.61
C ASP A 524 17.36 22.83 0.41
N TYR A 525 17.85 21.97 -0.46
CA TYR A 525 17.09 21.37 -1.55
C TYR A 525 16.64 19.97 -1.16
N ALA A 526 15.45 19.58 -1.60
CA ALA A 526 15.03 18.19 -1.71
C ALA A 526 14.74 17.92 -3.18
N VAL A 527 15.35 16.86 -3.73
CA VAL A 527 15.06 16.40 -5.09
C VAL A 527 14.44 15.02 -4.99
N MET A 528 13.16 14.92 -5.38
CA MET A 528 12.40 13.68 -5.42
C MET A 528 12.24 13.24 -6.86
N ASN A 529 12.88 12.14 -7.25
CA ASN A 529 12.52 11.44 -8.48
C ASN A 529 11.24 10.65 -8.20
N VAL A 530 10.16 11.00 -8.89
CA VAL A 530 8.85 10.37 -8.74
C VAL A 530 8.85 9.08 -9.55
N ASP A 531 8.78 9.20 -10.87
CA ASP A 531 8.71 8.11 -11.84
C ASP A 531 9.69 8.30 -13.02
N PHE A 532 10.68 9.19 -12.93
CA PHE A 532 11.69 9.32 -13.98
C PHE A 532 12.65 8.13 -14.01
N ALA A 533 12.78 7.50 -15.17
CA ALA A 533 13.79 6.47 -15.44
C ALA A 533 14.20 6.47 -16.92
N ARG A 534 15.48 6.67 -17.19
CA ARG A 534 16.05 6.37 -18.52
C ARG A 534 16.31 4.88 -18.62
N ALA A 535 15.28 4.15 -19.03
CA ALA A 535 15.29 2.70 -19.09
C ALA A 535 16.06 2.16 -20.30
N VAL A 536 16.74 1.03 -20.08
CA VAL A 536 17.29 0.17 -21.13
C VAL A 536 16.56 -1.17 -21.01
N THR A 537 15.88 -1.57 -22.08
CA THR A 537 15.02 -2.76 -22.10
C THR A 537 15.30 -3.62 -23.32
N SER A 538 15.21 -4.94 -23.15
CA SER A 538 15.30 -5.92 -24.24
C SER A 538 14.16 -6.95 -24.17
N GLY A 539 14.00 -7.74 -25.22
CA GLY A 539 12.85 -8.64 -25.37
C GLY A 539 11.57 -7.92 -25.81
N SER A 540 10.42 -8.59 -25.64
CA SER A 540 9.09 -8.12 -26.01
C SER A 540 8.04 -8.74 -25.08
N ASN A 541 6.81 -8.19 -25.05
CA ASN A 541 5.73 -8.75 -24.25
C ASN A 541 5.49 -10.25 -24.55
N PRO A 542 5.23 -11.09 -23.52
CA PRO A 542 5.20 -10.75 -22.09
C PRO A 542 6.59 -10.70 -21.43
N ASN A 543 7.65 -11.16 -22.11
CA ASN A 543 9.01 -11.34 -21.58
C ASN A 543 9.92 -10.12 -21.80
N ILE A 544 9.49 -8.93 -21.39
CA ILE A 544 10.38 -7.76 -21.34
C ILE A 544 11.44 -7.98 -20.25
N ARG A 545 12.69 -7.62 -20.53
CA ARG A 545 13.79 -7.50 -19.57
C ARG A 545 14.09 -6.02 -19.34
N VAL A 546 14.24 -5.62 -18.08
CA VAL A 546 14.76 -4.30 -17.70
C VAL A 546 16.23 -4.49 -17.33
N GLU A 547 17.14 -3.93 -18.13
CA GLU A 547 18.59 -4.00 -17.93
C GLU A 547 19.09 -2.81 -17.09
N SER A 548 18.40 -1.68 -17.21
CA SER A 548 18.64 -0.45 -16.44
C SER A 548 17.35 0.35 -16.36
N ASN A 549 17.14 1.07 -15.26
CA ASN A 549 16.06 2.04 -15.08
C ASN A 549 16.55 3.28 -14.31
N LYS A 550 17.81 3.67 -14.51
CA LYS A 550 18.47 4.71 -13.72
C LYS A 550 17.83 6.08 -13.91
N GLY A 551 17.80 6.84 -12.83
CA GLY A 551 17.48 8.27 -12.86
C GLY A 551 18.74 9.12 -13.03
N PHE A 552 19.10 9.88 -12.00
CA PHE A 552 20.15 10.92 -12.08
C PHE A 552 21.38 10.59 -11.25
N ASP A 553 22.56 11.02 -11.69
CA ASP A 553 23.85 10.84 -11.00
C ASP A 553 24.49 12.16 -10.53
N ALA A 554 23.96 13.31 -10.96
CA ALA A 554 24.40 14.62 -10.49
C ALA A 554 23.27 15.65 -10.39
N PHE A 555 23.36 16.48 -9.35
CA PHE A 555 22.57 17.69 -9.16
C PHE A 555 23.53 18.88 -9.07
N ARG A 556 23.24 19.98 -9.76
CA ARG A 556 24.13 21.14 -9.90
C ARG A 556 23.36 22.45 -9.73
N VAL A 557 23.89 23.37 -8.93
CA VAL A 557 23.34 24.69 -8.68
C VAL A 557 24.39 25.76 -9.01
N PRO A 558 24.07 26.76 -9.86
CA PRO A 558 24.97 27.87 -10.15
C PRO A 558 25.35 28.67 -8.90
N VAL A 559 26.62 29.07 -8.81
CA VAL A 559 27.20 29.95 -7.80
C VAL A 559 27.84 31.13 -8.56
N PRO A 560 27.14 32.26 -8.71
CA PRO A 560 27.57 33.34 -9.61
C PRO A 560 28.83 34.04 -9.12
N ALA A 561 29.49 34.76 -10.03
CA ALA A 561 30.73 35.46 -9.76
C ALA A 561 30.66 36.33 -8.48
N GLY A 562 31.66 36.19 -7.60
CA GLY A 562 31.73 36.86 -6.31
C GLY A 562 30.88 36.25 -5.18
N ALA A 563 30.02 35.27 -5.48
CA ALA A 563 29.43 34.42 -4.47
C ALA A 563 30.47 33.43 -3.92
N ARG A 564 30.30 33.03 -2.66
CA ARG A 564 31.05 31.95 -2.00
C ARG A 564 30.02 31.01 -1.39
N ALA A 565 30.15 29.72 -1.68
CA ALA A 565 29.30 28.67 -1.14
C ALA A 565 30.15 27.64 -0.38
N ASN A 566 29.67 27.22 0.80
CA ASN A 566 30.12 26.01 1.47
C ASN A 566 29.05 24.94 1.23
N VAL A 567 29.43 23.82 0.63
CA VAL A 567 28.49 22.78 0.17
C VAL A 567 28.69 21.52 1.02
N PHE A 568 27.60 20.99 1.54
CA PHE A 568 27.62 19.81 2.40
C PHE A 568 27.32 18.55 1.58
N PRO A 569 27.87 17.37 1.95
CA PRO A 569 27.54 16.10 1.29
C PRO A 569 26.03 15.88 1.22
N GLY A 570 25.57 15.32 0.09
CA GLY A 570 24.14 15.07 -0.11
C GLY A 570 23.64 14.02 0.88
N ARG A 571 22.64 14.37 1.70
CA ARG A 571 22.10 13.51 2.75
C ARG A 571 21.08 12.54 2.17
N VAL A 572 21.21 11.29 2.62
CA VAL A 572 20.18 10.25 2.59
C VAL A 572 20.01 9.81 4.03
N GLY A 573 18.77 9.76 4.53
CA GLY A 573 18.48 9.40 5.92
C GLY A 573 18.66 7.90 6.21
N GLU A 574 19.43 7.20 5.39
CA GLU A 574 19.44 5.75 5.26
C GLU A 574 20.26 5.03 6.35
N LEU A 575 20.43 3.72 6.13
CA LEU A 575 20.99 2.82 7.11
C LEU A 575 22.42 3.23 7.52
N ASP A 576 23.30 3.65 6.59
CA ASP A 576 24.73 3.83 6.91
C ASP A 576 25.35 5.16 6.46
N PRO A 577 26.20 5.78 7.29
CA PRO A 577 26.78 7.12 7.06
C PRO A 577 27.95 7.14 6.07
N GLY A 578 28.14 6.09 5.27
CA GLY A 578 29.25 5.96 4.32
C GLY A 578 28.96 6.43 2.89
N TYR A 579 27.68 6.72 2.56
CA TYR A 579 27.18 6.70 1.18
C TYR A 579 26.57 8.04 0.72
N PHE A 580 27.19 9.15 1.12
CA PHE A 580 26.77 10.49 0.68
C PHE A 580 27.16 10.78 -0.78
N TRP A 581 26.35 11.58 -1.47
CA TRP A 581 26.76 12.17 -2.74
C TRP A 581 27.92 13.16 -2.50
N ARG A 582 28.96 13.04 -3.33
CA ARG A 582 30.17 13.85 -3.22
C ARG A 582 29.84 15.30 -3.55
N ALA A 583 30.11 16.20 -2.61
CA ALA A 583 29.82 17.62 -2.72
C ALA A 583 31.08 18.42 -3.05
N GLY A 584 30.94 19.46 -3.87
CA GLY A 584 32.02 20.40 -4.16
C GLY A 584 31.57 21.67 -4.86
N VAL A 585 32.42 22.69 -4.88
CA VAL A 585 32.26 23.89 -5.70
C VAL A 585 33.44 24.01 -6.63
N ALA A 586 33.18 24.05 -7.94
CA ALA A 586 34.17 24.30 -8.98
C ALA A 586 33.51 25.12 -10.10
N ASP A 587 34.29 25.96 -10.78
CA ASP A 587 33.88 26.66 -12.01
C ASP A 587 32.53 27.40 -11.95
N GLY A 588 32.22 27.98 -10.77
CA GLY A 588 30.95 28.70 -10.55
C GLY A 588 29.73 27.80 -10.36
N VAL A 589 29.91 26.53 -9.99
CA VAL A 589 28.84 25.55 -9.78
C VAL A 589 29.05 24.80 -8.46
N ALA A 590 28.04 24.82 -7.60
CA ALA A 590 27.91 23.85 -6.51
C ALA A 590 27.36 22.54 -7.11
N SER A 591 28.04 21.42 -6.86
CA SER A 591 27.68 20.13 -7.43
C SER A 591 27.63 19.04 -6.37
N TRP A 592 26.69 18.11 -6.56
CA TRP A 592 26.60 16.84 -5.88
C TRP A 592 26.61 15.74 -6.92
N THR A 593 27.52 14.77 -6.79
CA THR A 593 27.70 13.69 -7.77
C THR A 593 27.83 12.32 -7.12
N THR A 594 27.45 11.29 -7.88
CA THR A 594 27.77 9.88 -7.59
C THR A 594 28.29 9.15 -8.83
N SER A 595 28.64 7.87 -8.70
CA SER A 595 29.04 7.01 -9.83
C SER A 595 27.83 6.34 -10.49
N THR A 596 27.79 6.27 -11.82
CA THR A 596 26.80 5.48 -12.57
C THR A 596 27.00 3.98 -12.39
N SER A 597 28.22 3.54 -12.04
CA SER A 597 28.50 2.15 -11.62
C SER A 597 27.91 1.78 -10.26
N ALA A 598 27.27 2.73 -9.56
CA ALA A 598 26.55 2.44 -8.34
C ALA A 598 25.32 1.59 -8.62
N ILE A 599 25.18 0.53 -7.84
CA ILE A 599 24.06 -0.40 -7.88
C ILE A 599 22.75 0.37 -7.59
N GLY A 600 21.71 0.09 -8.39
CA GLY A 600 20.39 0.74 -8.23
C GLY A 600 19.67 0.31 -6.95
N VAL A 601 18.66 1.07 -6.54
CA VAL A 601 17.87 0.72 -5.35
C VAL A 601 17.17 -0.62 -5.56
N GLY A 602 17.52 -1.59 -4.72
CA GLY A 602 16.79 -2.85 -4.54
C GLY A 602 17.32 -4.06 -5.31
N SER A 603 18.44 -3.99 -6.02
CA SER A 603 19.00 -4.96 -7.01
C SER A 603 19.22 -6.46 -6.62
N GLY A 604 18.36 -7.05 -5.80
CA GLY A 604 18.47 -8.44 -5.33
C GLY A 604 19.50 -8.68 -4.23
N SER A 605 20.31 -7.69 -3.82
CA SER A 605 21.20 -7.83 -2.66
C SER A 605 20.53 -7.38 -1.37
N SER A 606 20.54 -8.28 -0.38
CA SER A 606 20.16 -8.02 1.02
C SER A 606 21.18 -7.14 1.77
N ASP A 607 22.28 -6.77 1.10
CA ASP A 607 23.40 -6.02 1.66
C ASP A 607 23.17 -4.50 1.60
N PRO A 608 23.01 -3.81 2.75
CA PRO A 608 22.93 -2.35 2.80
C PRO A 608 24.28 -1.64 2.54
N ALA A 609 25.41 -2.34 2.46
CA ALA A 609 26.76 -1.76 2.41
C ALA A 609 27.29 -1.40 1.00
N ALA A 610 26.45 -1.42 -0.04
CA ALA A 610 26.88 -1.27 -1.43
C ALA A 610 26.48 0.07 -2.09
N VAL A 611 27.47 0.98 -2.15
CA VAL A 611 27.68 2.14 -3.06
C VAL A 611 26.68 3.33 -2.95
N PRO A 612 27.12 4.61 -2.97
CA PRO A 612 26.21 5.76 -3.07
C PRO A 612 25.38 5.70 -4.35
N ARG A 613 24.06 5.57 -4.22
CA ARG A 613 23.18 5.23 -5.35
C ARG A 613 22.81 6.46 -6.18
N THR A 614 22.47 6.22 -7.43
CA THR A 614 21.79 7.21 -8.28
C THR A 614 20.43 7.59 -7.68
N LEU A 615 19.92 8.76 -8.08
CA LEU A 615 18.59 9.25 -7.76
C LEU A 615 17.58 8.51 -8.66
N ASP A 616 17.36 7.24 -8.34
CA ASP A 616 16.40 6.36 -9.02
C ASP A 616 14.95 6.66 -8.54
N TRP A 617 13.95 6.06 -9.17
CA TRP A 617 12.55 6.42 -8.98
C TRP A 617 11.96 6.08 -7.60
N GLY A 618 10.96 6.88 -7.18
CA GLY A 618 10.38 6.86 -5.84
C GLY A 618 11.37 7.22 -4.72
N THR A 619 12.45 7.95 -5.04
CA THR A 619 13.49 8.31 -4.07
C THR A 619 13.70 9.81 -3.97
N MET A 620 14.12 10.25 -2.78
CA MET A 620 14.41 11.65 -2.50
C MET A 620 15.76 11.81 -1.80
N TYR A 621 16.56 12.75 -2.31
CA TYR A 621 17.87 13.13 -1.76
C TYR A 621 17.85 14.60 -1.36
N SER A 622 18.62 14.92 -0.33
CA SER A 622 18.60 16.24 0.30
C SER A 622 19.97 16.90 0.23
N PHE A 623 20.04 18.06 -0.40
CA PHE A 623 21.28 18.74 -0.76
C PHE A 623 21.34 20.11 -0.08
N SER A 624 22.37 20.36 0.72
CA SER A 624 22.48 21.62 1.50
C SER A 624 23.73 22.40 1.14
N MET A 625 23.61 23.73 1.08
CA MET A 625 24.75 24.64 1.03
C MET A 625 24.50 25.93 1.83
N ILE A 626 25.56 26.60 2.27
CA ILE A 626 25.49 27.97 2.81
C ILE A 626 26.24 28.90 1.86
N ALA A 627 25.54 29.88 1.28
CA ALA A 627 26.10 30.87 0.37
C ALA A 627 26.09 32.28 0.99
N ASN A 628 26.99 33.17 0.54
CA ASN A 628 27.05 34.57 0.97
C ASN A 628 26.15 35.52 0.13
N ARG A 629 25.05 35.01 -0.42
CA ARG A 629 24.12 35.71 -1.32
C ARG A 629 22.69 35.28 -1.04
N ALA A 630 21.77 36.23 -1.15
CA ALA A 630 20.32 36.01 -1.03
C ALA A 630 19.78 35.20 -2.22
N PRO A 631 18.63 34.52 -2.07
CA PRO A 631 18.00 33.79 -3.16
C PRO A 631 17.50 34.70 -4.28
N VAL A 632 17.70 34.25 -5.51
CA VAL A 632 17.03 34.74 -6.72
C VAL A 632 16.45 33.55 -7.48
N GLU A 633 15.52 33.80 -8.39
CA GLU A 633 15.11 32.78 -9.36
C GLU A 633 16.27 32.44 -10.30
N GLY A 634 16.45 31.15 -10.59
CA GLY A 634 17.42 30.64 -11.54
C GLY A 634 17.11 29.18 -11.87
N SER A 635 18.06 28.47 -12.47
CA SER A 635 17.93 27.04 -12.78
C SER A 635 18.97 26.22 -12.02
N ALA A 636 18.60 24.98 -11.69
CA ALA A 636 19.52 23.93 -11.28
C ALA A 636 19.43 22.76 -12.29
N THR A 637 20.54 22.06 -12.50
CA THR A 637 20.67 21.04 -13.54
C THR A 637 20.74 19.64 -12.92
N LEU A 638 19.96 18.71 -13.47
CA LEU A 638 19.96 17.28 -13.16
C LEU A 638 20.58 16.50 -14.33
N HIS A 639 21.68 15.78 -14.09
CA HIS A 639 22.33 14.96 -15.12
C HIS A 639 21.83 13.51 -15.06
N VAL A 640 21.49 12.95 -16.22
CA VAL A 640 20.92 11.60 -16.33
C VAL A 640 22.04 10.57 -16.28
N ALA A 641 21.88 9.57 -15.42
CA ALA A 641 22.91 8.56 -15.18
C ALA A 641 23.11 7.61 -16.37
N THR A 642 22.03 7.28 -17.10
CA THR A 642 22.11 6.53 -18.36
C THR A 642 22.42 7.50 -19.50
N ALA A 643 23.42 7.17 -20.33
CA ALA A 643 23.73 7.96 -21.52
C ALA A 643 22.53 8.04 -22.48
N GLY A 644 22.30 9.23 -23.06
CA GLY A 644 21.17 9.49 -23.95
C GLY A 644 21.01 10.98 -24.22
N SER A 645 19.97 11.35 -25.00
CA SER A 645 19.63 12.74 -25.28
C SER A 645 18.23 13.06 -24.73
N PRO A 646 18.06 14.13 -23.92
CA PRO A 646 19.11 15.02 -23.44
C PRO A 646 19.96 14.36 -22.34
N ALA A 647 21.23 14.76 -22.21
CA ALA A 647 22.12 14.26 -21.17
C ALA A 647 21.80 14.83 -19.76
N ALA A 648 21.10 15.96 -19.73
CA ALA A 648 20.69 16.64 -18.50
C ALA A 648 19.42 17.46 -18.72
N TYR A 649 18.73 17.79 -17.64
CA TYR A 649 17.57 18.67 -17.62
C TYR A 649 17.80 19.85 -16.67
N ASP A 650 17.29 21.01 -17.05
CA ASP A 650 17.27 22.21 -16.22
C ASP A 650 15.91 22.36 -15.53
N VAL A 651 15.94 22.76 -14.25
CA VAL A 651 14.74 22.91 -13.41
C VAL A 651 14.78 24.25 -12.67
N THR A 652 13.77 25.09 -12.90
CA THR A 652 13.65 26.41 -12.26
C THR A 652 13.57 26.25 -10.74
N THR A 653 14.45 26.93 -10.01
CA THR A 653 14.54 26.87 -8.55
C THR A 653 15.04 28.21 -7.98
N LEU A 654 15.34 28.26 -6.68
CA LEU A 654 16.03 29.38 -6.06
C LEU A 654 17.54 29.10 -6.01
N VAL A 655 18.36 30.08 -6.42
CA VAL A 655 19.83 29.98 -6.46
C VAL A 655 20.48 31.20 -5.77
N PRO A 656 21.77 31.15 -5.42
CA PRO A 656 22.51 32.32 -4.94
C PRO A 656 22.52 33.45 -5.98
N GLY A 657 22.13 34.67 -5.57
CA GLY A 657 22.04 35.82 -6.46
C GLY A 657 23.38 36.42 -6.90
N SER A 658 23.44 36.88 -8.14
CA SER A 658 24.50 37.77 -8.60
C SER A 658 24.33 39.17 -7.99
N SER A 659 25.43 39.91 -7.81
CA SER A 659 25.35 41.27 -7.27
C SER A 659 24.84 42.25 -8.34
N THR A 660 23.56 42.60 -8.29
CA THR A 660 23.12 43.86 -8.88
C THR A 660 23.62 45.01 -8.02
N LEU A 661 24.46 45.88 -8.58
CA LEU A 661 24.71 47.19 -7.97
C LEU A 661 23.36 47.92 -7.91
N ARG A 662 22.80 48.05 -6.71
CA ARG A 662 21.76 49.06 -6.47
C ARG A 662 22.41 50.44 -6.62
N LEU A 663 22.39 50.97 -7.85
CA LEU A 663 22.49 52.40 -8.07
C LEU A 663 21.36 53.06 -7.27
N ARG A 664 21.72 53.63 -6.12
CA ARG A 664 20.83 54.54 -5.40
C ARG A 664 20.59 55.73 -6.33
N LYS A 665 19.35 55.91 -6.76
CA LYS A 665 18.85 57.22 -7.21
C LYS A 665 18.58 58.09 -5.99
#